data_AF-A0AAJ1ICS1-F1
#
_entry.id   AF-A0AAJ1ICS1-F1
#
_cell.length_a   1.000
_cell.length_b   1.000
_cell.length_c   1.000
_cell.angle_alpha   90.00
_cell.angle_beta   90.00
_cell.angle_gamma   90.00
#
_symmetry.space_group_name_H-M   'P 1'
#
loop_
_entity.id
_entity.type
_entity.pdbx_description
1 polymer ?
#
loop_
_entity_poly.entity_id
_entity_poly.type
_entity_poly.pdbx_seq_one_letter_code
_entity_poly.pdbx_strand_id
1 'polypeptide(L)'
;MKNKLSGCITVMLLFFVFISPLLGQSRIPKDTGSSTYDTYLGISWATGNGSQDRIQVLFYEIDSSVTSSFYLAIDSPGAVNNVSPDDVTGGSPITRVDVVGGSGALSGSVADNFTFTDRDEAISGGTLLDSQTYTNEQTWEYMGPYDPAAGEKIGSKYYFRIVVSLEQDIDRNGYRMDVSFNNPGSGNTPSGSNNFRAFAYSWNISLLGDSNGDTAGGTDRLYELYPFAPDGSAADSDLIVFSNWDIDEGGGSGDSLIAITGSAYNNTNAESESSSLGAIPASGNGVVVNEYFTITEDVGTWKAKYLDTTGRDGYYSNPAEFWHWRALSTATIAAGTYYDPDSASEVQELLRTYADYYKPEVPDAVYLASADGTALDDGIDTETITLQIVDSSGDPVPYIRDIYVEATDGANAVLNSADINGGTNSAVITTDSSGLATFTLDNDETETVTVTAYWDAVTGGGNGGDSFGTLLSTSITVDFTGSIPPSISSTSSTTLLTSSADQPISNIIISDPEGGNLTIANGILIRVPSDLTDTYFDNSATIGLNTTGTLVVGAADFLPDPDDGDENIIYIPVTTGSAAGDTLTITGLQLDTGTVTGTDTIDMSLDGGTYAYSDDETITIQAAASNEYNWLGNVSTVWSNGSNWDQGSAPGAGNDVVIKNVTNSPVLDENTAALASLEIEPDASLDLAGFNLSTTTFTNDGTLMLEGGETVTITTFDSDSGTVEYTGDTGINAFAGLAAGDSYFNLTFSDSDSNDTWTLDNALDVNGDLSVSAGTLAQGANNINIAGDADFTGGAYTKGAGTMIFDSGSTQTLTHAGIDIGNFQLSTAGTSVTLTGSEDFDDVTIDASTTLTAGGDFTVGGDWSNNGDFVSGADTVTLDAVSGPVTIATGGTLDTQDFQNLTINDGGNTVAFTFTDALDVDGTLTVTDSDSVTFAAVTAPTVTLTDTTSTVSFSGDATITTLNTAAQGYDVSFTGGTTTITDDVNFLNTGTVTLGDSVDGSDSLAFNGGLATTGNVSNPSGTSIAGSVVTSNDQIDLGAVTMNGDSTILAGTAAVNISSITDGGNSYSLDLQDAAATGTVSFSGNVTINDLDTFGGAYAVVFNGAASTIDTDTIFNNTGGVTFGNGGDSITFTGGLDTTATSGT
;
A
#
# COMPACT_ATOMS: atom_id res chain seq x y z
N MET A 1 -60.01 -4.71 -16.16
CA MET A 1 -60.50 -3.40 -16.63
C MET A 1 -60.23 -2.34 -15.55
N LYS A 2 -59.35 -1.38 -15.85
CA LYS A 2 -59.39 0.06 -15.50
C LYS A 2 -59.93 0.50 -14.12
N ASN A 3 -59.01 0.84 -13.20
CA ASN A 3 -58.67 2.21 -12.72
C ASN A 3 -57.83 2.05 -11.43
N LYS A 4 -56.51 2.29 -11.44
CA LYS A 4 -55.85 3.62 -11.32
C LYS A 4 -56.37 4.49 -10.16
N LEU A 5 -55.62 4.52 -9.07
CA LEU A 5 -55.03 5.75 -8.54
C LEU A 5 -53.69 5.41 -7.87
N SER A 6 -52.62 6.13 -8.23
CA SER A 6 -51.31 6.00 -7.58
C SER A 6 -51.27 6.82 -6.30
N GLY A 7 -50.59 6.33 -5.27
CA GLY A 7 -50.16 7.12 -4.12
C GLY A 7 -48.72 6.77 -3.81
N CYS A 8 -47.77 7.64 -4.20
CA CYS A 8 -46.42 7.58 -3.66
C CYS A 8 -46.49 7.89 -2.17
N ILE A 9 -46.04 6.96 -1.33
CA ILE A 9 -45.63 7.27 0.03
C ILE A 9 -44.12 7.45 -0.02
N THR A 10 -43.70 8.70 -0.17
CA THR A 10 -42.32 9.09 0.13
C THR A 10 -42.18 9.05 1.64
N VAL A 11 -41.53 8.01 2.17
CA VAL A 11 -41.10 8.00 3.57
C VAL A 11 -39.93 8.98 3.67
N MET A 12 -40.24 10.19 4.13
CA MET A 12 -39.26 11.22 4.41
C MET A 12 -38.58 10.87 5.75
N LEU A 13 -37.56 10.01 5.69
CA LEU A 13 -36.75 9.68 6.86
C LEU A 13 -35.91 10.92 7.21
N LEU A 14 -36.28 11.59 8.30
CA LEU A 14 -35.66 12.85 8.71
C LEU A 14 -34.36 12.57 9.49
N PHE A 15 -33.33 12.09 8.79
CA PHE A 15 -31.97 12.03 9.33
C PHE A 15 -31.46 13.46 9.53
N PHE A 16 -31.57 13.97 10.76
CA PHE A 16 -30.69 15.02 11.26
C PHE A 16 -29.35 14.39 11.62
N VAL A 17 -28.57 13.98 10.62
CA VAL A 17 -27.13 13.92 10.82
C VAL A 17 -26.65 15.35 10.72
N PHE A 18 -26.21 15.92 11.84
CA PHE A 18 -25.28 17.05 11.79
C PHE A 18 -23.92 16.49 11.32
N ILE A 19 -23.80 16.24 10.02
CA ILE A 19 -22.50 16.27 9.37
C ILE A 19 -22.13 17.75 9.33
N SER A 20 -21.53 18.24 10.42
CA SER A 20 -20.46 19.21 10.25
C SER A 20 -19.44 18.54 9.33
N PRO A 21 -19.07 19.12 8.18
CA PRO A 21 -17.95 18.58 7.42
C PRO A 21 -16.76 18.51 8.37
N LEU A 22 -16.10 17.34 8.45
CA LEU A 22 -14.71 17.32 8.91
C LEU A 22 -13.95 18.15 7.87
N LEU A 23 -13.68 19.41 8.20
CA LEU A 23 -12.84 20.27 7.39
C LEU A 23 -11.43 19.68 7.41
N GLY A 24 -10.86 19.51 6.22
CA GLY A 24 -9.58 18.81 6.05
C GLY A 24 -8.41 19.47 6.78
N GLN A 25 -7.39 18.69 7.11
CA GLN A 25 -6.09 19.18 7.62
C GLN A 25 -5.35 20.09 6.61
N SER A 26 -5.87 20.20 5.37
CA SER A 26 -5.35 21.04 4.29
C SER A 26 -5.58 22.55 4.43
N ARG A 27 -6.59 23.02 5.19
CA ARG A 27 -6.97 24.45 5.15
C ARG A 27 -6.07 25.32 6.02
N ILE A 28 -5.50 26.38 5.43
CA ILE A 28 -4.59 27.33 6.11
C ILE A 28 -5.02 28.80 5.96
N PRO A 29 -5.23 29.54 7.08
CA PRO A 29 -5.25 29.06 8.46
C PRO A 29 -6.41 28.09 8.72
N LYS A 30 -6.28 27.24 9.74
CA LYS A 30 -7.33 26.30 10.12
C LYS A 30 -8.62 27.02 10.52
N ASP A 31 -9.75 26.50 10.02
CA ASP A 31 -11.07 26.88 10.48
C ASP A 31 -11.36 26.21 11.84
N THR A 32 -11.54 27.02 12.88
CA THR A 32 -11.78 26.55 14.25
C THR A 32 -13.24 26.14 14.50
N GLY A 33 -14.09 26.10 13.47
CA GLY A 33 -15.51 25.76 13.56
C GLY A 33 -16.38 26.86 14.18
N SER A 34 -15.78 27.99 14.56
CA SER A 34 -16.51 29.21 14.92
C SER A 34 -17.04 29.86 13.64
N SER A 35 -18.35 29.78 13.40
CA SER A 35 -19.04 30.44 12.27
C SER A 35 -19.11 31.97 12.40
N THR A 36 -18.07 32.59 12.96
CA THR A 36 -18.07 33.95 13.49
C THR A 36 -16.79 34.72 13.21
N TYR A 37 -15.70 34.08 12.74
CA TYR A 37 -14.42 34.74 12.48
C TYR A 37 -13.75 34.12 11.24
N ASP A 38 -13.45 34.93 10.22
CA ASP A 38 -12.53 34.54 9.16
C ASP A 38 -11.09 34.92 9.55
N THR A 39 -10.16 33.97 9.46
CA THR A 39 -8.72 34.14 9.69
C THR A 39 -7.95 34.06 8.37
N TYR A 40 -6.86 34.82 8.28
CA TYR A 40 -6.06 34.96 7.06
C TYR A 40 -4.56 34.96 7.37
N LEU A 41 -3.75 34.45 6.44
CA LEU A 41 -2.32 34.73 6.34
C LEU A 41 -2.13 36.14 5.80
N GLY A 42 -1.00 36.77 6.12
CA GLY A 42 -0.65 38.12 5.68
C GLY A 42 0.64 38.13 4.87
N ILE A 43 0.76 39.05 3.91
CA ILE A 43 2.02 39.30 3.22
C ILE A 43 2.19 40.78 2.87
N SER A 44 3.44 41.24 2.84
CA SER A 44 3.80 42.64 2.58
C SER A 44 4.86 42.75 1.49
N TRP A 45 4.89 43.87 0.75
CA TRP A 45 5.94 44.11 -0.25
C TRP A 45 7.24 44.68 0.35
N ALA A 46 7.19 45.25 1.55
CA ALA A 46 8.33 45.93 2.15
C ALA A 46 8.83 45.17 3.39
N THR A 47 10.09 44.75 3.37
CA THR A 47 10.74 44.14 4.53
C THR A 47 10.66 45.06 5.74
N GLY A 48 10.29 44.51 6.89
CA GLY A 48 10.05 45.24 8.14
C GLY A 48 8.67 45.87 8.29
N ASN A 49 7.70 45.63 7.39
CA ASN A 49 6.30 46.07 7.53
C ASN A 49 5.36 44.88 7.82
N GLY A 50 5.56 44.21 8.95
CA GLY A 50 4.80 43.03 9.39
C GLY A 50 5.63 41.74 9.43
N SER A 51 6.51 41.58 8.44
CA SER A 51 7.47 40.48 8.33
C SER A 51 8.88 41.05 8.12
N GLN A 52 9.91 40.30 8.46
CA GLN A 52 11.26 40.60 8.00
C GLN A 52 11.42 40.37 6.49
N ASP A 53 10.64 39.45 5.94
CA ASP A 53 10.62 39.10 4.53
C ASP A 53 9.40 39.73 3.80
N ARG A 54 9.32 39.45 2.51
CA ARG A 54 8.25 39.75 1.57
C ARG A 54 7.68 38.48 0.95
N ILE A 55 8.09 37.34 1.50
CA ILE A 55 7.90 35.99 1.01
C ILE A 55 7.37 35.18 2.18
N GLN A 56 6.34 34.37 1.92
CA GLN A 56 5.87 33.35 2.84
C GLN A 56 6.08 32.00 2.17
N VAL A 57 6.81 31.11 2.85
CA VAL A 57 7.01 29.72 2.44
C VAL A 57 6.12 28.82 3.28
N LEU A 58 5.32 27.97 2.62
CA LEU A 58 4.39 27.03 3.22
C LEU A 58 4.62 25.67 2.58
N PHE A 59 4.28 24.60 3.28
CA PHE A 59 4.40 23.24 2.77
C PHE A 59 3.06 22.53 2.79
N TYR A 60 2.80 21.72 1.77
CA TYR A 60 1.81 20.66 1.80
C TYR A 60 2.52 19.30 1.82
N GLU A 61 2.34 18.57 2.90
CA GLU A 61 2.62 17.15 3.04
C GLU A 61 1.39 16.38 2.56
N ILE A 62 1.58 15.42 1.65
CA ILE A 62 0.51 14.68 0.98
C ILE A 62 0.78 13.18 1.17
N ASP A 63 -0.25 12.42 1.52
CA ASP A 63 -0.15 10.97 1.61
C ASP A 63 0.10 10.31 0.24
N SER A 64 1.07 9.38 0.13
CA SER A 64 1.37 8.72 -1.15
C SER A 64 0.26 7.79 -1.67
N SER A 65 -0.72 7.43 -0.84
CA SER A 65 -1.97 6.81 -1.31
C SER A 65 -2.81 7.74 -2.21
N VAL A 66 -2.56 9.05 -2.17
CA VAL A 66 -3.21 10.02 -3.06
C VAL A 66 -2.60 9.92 -4.45
N THR A 67 -3.29 9.19 -5.34
CA THR A 67 -2.93 9.04 -6.76
C THR A 67 -3.74 9.95 -7.69
N SER A 68 -4.76 10.64 -7.17
CA SER A 68 -5.61 11.55 -7.94
C SER A 68 -5.03 12.97 -7.94
N SER A 69 -5.03 13.61 -9.11
CA SER A 69 -4.58 15.00 -9.24
C SER A 69 -5.42 15.97 -8.40
N PHE A 70 -4.77 17.00 -7.84
CA PHE A 70 -5.40 17.99 -6.98
C PHE A 70 -5.18 19.41 -7.49
N TYR A 71 -5.93 20.36 -6.97
CA TYR A 71 -5.79 21.78 -7.22
C TYR A 71 -5.44 22.49 -5.91
N LEU A 72 -4.49 23.42 -5.97
CA LEU A 72 -4.25 24.36 -4.88
C LEU A 72 -5.25 25.51 -5.01
N ALA A 73 -5.95 25.82 -3.91
CA ALA A 73 -6.93 26.89 -3.86
C ALA A 73 -6.39 28.07 -3.03
N ILE A 74 -6.64 29.31 -3.48
CA ILE A 74 -6.29 30.54 -2.76
C ILE A 74 -7.47 31.54 -2.74
N ASP A 75 -7.87 31.98 -1.55
CA ASP A 75 -8.86 33.05 -1.32
C ASP A 75 -8.15 34.39 -1.12
N SER A 76 -8.79 35.46 -1.59
CA SER A 76 -8.30 36.83 -1.62
C SER A 76 -6.88 36.94 -2.20
N PRO A 77 -6.59 36.35 -3.38
CA PRO A 77 -5.24 36.33 -3.93
C PRO A 77 -4.77 37.69 -4.47
N GLY A 78 -5.49 38.79 -4.25
CA GLY A 78 -5.06 40.13 -4.66
C GLY A 78 -6.13 41.16 -4.32
N ALA A 79 -5.76 42.29 -3.73
CA ALA A 79 -6.71 43.27 -3.24
C ALA A 79 -7.24 44.24 -4.32
N VAL A 80 -8.54 44.52 -4.36
CA VAL A 80 -9.11 45.61 -5.20
C VAL A 80 -9.68 46.76 -4.38
N ASN A 81 -9.73 46.63 -3.07
CA ASN A 81 -10.32 47.62 -2.20
C ASN A 81 -9.67 47.62 -0.80
N ASN A 82 -9.89 48.69 -0.04
CA ASN A 82 -9.39 48.80 1.32
C ASN A 82 -10.47 48.26 2.28
N VAL A 83 -10.62 46.93 2.32
CA VAL A 83 -11.48 46.17 3.24
C VAL A 83 -10.73 44.90 3.63
N SER A 84 -10.96 44.42 4.86
CA SER A 84 -10.46 43.14 5.35
C SER A 84 -10.74 42.01 4.33
N PRO A 85 -9.74 41.19 3.94
CA PRO A 85 -8.46 40.98 4.63
C PRO A 85 -7.28 41.84 4.12
N ASP A 86 -7.55 42.90 3.36
CA ASP A 86 -6.52 43.67 2.65
C ASP A 86 -6.28 45.06 3.26
N ASP A 87 -5.07 45.61 3.05
CA ASP A 87 -4.70 47.01 3.31
C ASP A 87 -4.13 47.59 2.02
N VAL A 88 -4.82 48.59 1.44
CA VAL A 88 -4.37 49.29 0.22
C VAL A 88 -4.47 50.80 0.35
N THR A 89 -3.31 51.46 0.47
CA THR A 89 -3.14 52.91 0.37
C THR A 89 -2.68 53.39 -1.02
N GLY A 90 -2.68 52.50 -2.02
CA GLY A 90 -2.22 52.76 -3.38
C GLY A 90 -3.09 52.13 -4.48
N GLY A 91 -2.44 51.37 -5.36
CA GLY A 91 -3.11 50.53 -6.36
C GLY A 91 -3.19 49.09 -5.86
N SER A 92 -3.87 48.23 -6.60
CA SER A 92 -4.01 46.81 -6.25
C SER A 92 -2.65 46.08 -6.20
N PRO A 93 -2.27 45.47 -5.06
CA PRO A 93 -1.16 44.54 -5.02
C PRO A 93 -1.39 43.37 -5.97
N ILE A 94 -0.30 42.81 -6.48
CA ILE A 94 -0.30 41.57 -7.26
C ILE A 94 0.34 40.51 -6.37
N THR A 95 -0.43 39.50 -5.96
CA THR A 95 0.13 38.33 -5.27
C THR A 95 0.56 37.32 -6.31
N ARG A 96 1.77 36.78 -6.13
CA ARG A 96 2.29 35.63 -6.85
C ARG A 96 2.24 34.42 -5.91
N VAL A 97 1.84 33.29 -6.48
CA VAL A 97 1.99 31.97 -5.86
C VAL A 97 2.84 31.13 -6.80
N ASP A 98 3.98 30.67 -6.28
CA ASP A 98 4.88 29.74 -6.94
C ASP A 98 4.73 28.36 -6.27
N VAL A 99 4.75 27.30 -7.07
CA VAL A 99 4.60 25.91 -6.63
C VAL A 99 5.86 25.14 -6.99
N VAL A 100 6.56 24.65 -5.97
CA VAL A 100 7.83 23.91 -6.10
C VAL A 100 7.61 22.47 -5.65
N GLY A 101 8.11 21.53 -6.46
CA GLY A 101 8.11 20.09 -6.21
C GLY A 101 9.40 19.45 -6.72
N GLY A 102 9.40 18.14 -6.92
CA GLY A 102 10.61 17.36 -7.23
C GLY A 102 11.64 17.36 -6.09
N SER A 103 12.78 16.69 -6.31
CA SER A 103 13.91 16.63 -5.37
C SER A 103 14.27 18.01 -4.83
N GLY A 104 14.46 18.12 -3.50
CA GLY A 104 14.84 19.34 -2.81
C GLY A 104 13.70 20.37 -2.54
N ALA A 105 12.43 20.00 -2.75
CA ALA A 105 11.31 20.84 -2.36
C ALA A 105 11.24 21.04 -0.82
N LEU A 106 11.47 19.98 -0.05
CA LEU A 106 11.62 19.97 1.41
C LEU A 106 13.06 19.63 1.86
N SER A 107 13.79 18.76 1.16
CA SER A 107 15.16 18.38 1.57
C SER A 107 16.24 19.41 1.21
N GLY A 108 15.92 20.38 0.33
CA GLY A 108 16.88 21.36 -0.16
C GLY A 108 17.26 22.40 0.90
N SER A 109 18.50 22.89 0.85
CA SER A 109 19.14 23.79 1.84
C SER A 109 18.54 25.21 2.00
N VAL A 110 17.32 25.42 1.51
CA VAL A 110 16.54 26.66 1.66
C VAL A 110 15.11 26.37 2.15
N ALA A 111 14.76 25.12 2.43
CA ALA A 111 13.39 24.72 2.78
C ALA A 111 13.02 25.09 4.23
N ASP A 112 13.99 25.05 5.14
CA ASP A 112 13.88 25.44 6.55
C ASP A 112 14.25 26.92 6.80
N ASN A 113 14.73 27.65 5.78
CA ASN A 113 15.00 29.07 5.89
C ASN A 113 13.76 29.85 6.38
N PHE A 114 13.97 30.65 7.43
CA PHE A 114 12.94 31.51 8.00
C PHE A 114 12.85 32.87 7.26
N THR A 115 13.90 33.30 6.55
CA THR A 115 13.92 34.48 5.66
C THR A 115 14.68 34.16 4.38
N PHE A 116 14.34 34.90 3.32
CA PHE A 116 14.88 34.80 1.98
C PHE A 116 15.32 36.18 1.50
N THR A 117 16.40 36.24 0.73
CA THR A 117 16.92 37.49 0.14
C THR A 117 15.99 38.00 -0.96
N ASP A 118 15.49 37.07 -1.78
CA ASP A 118 14.53 37.31 -2.84
C ASP A 118 13.79 36.02 -3.23
N ARG A 119 12.88 36.14 -4.19
CA ARG A 119 12.05 35.04 -4.69
C ARG A 119 12.89 33.91 -5.28
N ASP A 120 13.97 34.23 -5.98
CA ASP A 120 14.73 33.22 -6.73
C ASP A 120 15.50 32.30 -5.77
N GLU A 121 15.90 32.81 -4.58
CA GLU A 121 16.34 31.98 -3.46
C GLU A 121 15.22 31.06 -2.93
N ALA A 122 14.04 31.62 -2.65
CA ALA A 122 12.91 30.87 -2.07
C ALA A 122 12.37 29.72 -2.96
N ILE A 123 12.55 29.81 -4.29
CA ILE A 123 12.21 28.74 -5.24
C ILE A 123 13.41 27.87 -5.65
N SER A 124 14.61 28.14 -5.13
CA SER A 124 15.82 27.37 -5.45
C SER A 124 15.86 26.02 -4.74
N GLY A 125 16.75 25.12 -5.14
CA GLY A 125 16.89 23.79 -4.54
C GLY A 125 15.81 22.78 -4.95
N GLY A 126 14.67 23.20 -5.52
CA GLY A 126 13.64 22.32 -6.05
C GLY A 126 13.21 22.68 -7.48
N THR A 127 12.27 21.92 -8.04
CA THR A 127 11.70 22.18 -9.38
C THR A 127 10.48 23.09 -9.30
N LEU A 128 10.58 24.29 -9.87
CA LEU A 128 9.42 25.19 -10.06
C LEU A 128 8.43 24.56 -11.05
N LEU A 129 7.32 24.04 -10.56
CA LEU A 129 6.25 23.40 -11.34
C LEU A 129 5.32 24.43 -11.99
N ASP A 130 4.98 25.48 -11.24
CA ASP A 130 4.03 26.51 -11.67
C ASP A 130 4.27 27.85 -10.98
N SER A 131 3.80 28.94 -11.60
CA SER A 131 3.97 30.31 -11.12
C SER A 131 2.82 31.19 -11.63
N GLN A 132 1.85 31.46 -10.76
CA GLN A 132 0.65 32.21 -11.11
C GLN A 132 0.59 33.56 -10.39
N THR A 133 0.05 34.57 -11.08
CA THR A 133 -0.05 35.94 -10.59
C THR A 133 -1.50 36.39 -10.60
N TYR A 134 -1.90 37.08 -9.53
CA TYR A 134 -3.28 37.43 -9.25
C TYR A 134 -3.43 38.93 -9.09
N THR A 135 -4.43 39.49 -9.78
CA THR A 135 -4.61 40.94 -9.95
C THR A 135 -6.00 41.45 -9.56
N ASN A 136 -6.88 40.54 -9.10
CA ASN A 136 -8.25 40.85 -8.72
C ASN A 136 -8.65 40.00 -7.51
N GLU A 137 -9.47 40.60 -6.65
CA GLU A 137 -10.00 40.01 -5.41
C GLU A 137 -11.16 39.08 -5.76
N GLN A 138 -10.99 37.79 -5.45
CA GLN A 138 -11.99 36.75 -5.63
C GLN A 138 -11.89 35.75 -4.49
N THR A 139 -13.03 35.14 -4.13
CA THR A 139 -13.15 34.37 -2.88
C THR A 139 -12.45 33.02 -2.88
N TRP A 140 -12.13 32.45 -4.05
CA TRP A 140 -11.28 31.26 -4.20
C TRP A 140 -10.86 31.16 -5.66
N GLU A 141 -9.57 31.02 -5.93
CA GLU A 141 -8.99 30.72 -7.24
C GLU A 141 -8.18 29.43 -7.18
N TYR A 142 -8.09 28.73 -8.32
CA TYR A 142 -7.53 27.38 -8.39
C TYR A 142 -6.32 27.32 -9.35
N MET A 143 -5.25 26.69 -8.86
CA MET A 143 -4.03 26.38 -9.61
C MET A 143 -3.91 24.87 -9.80
N GLY A 144 -3.27 24.44 -10.89
CA GLY A 144 -3.17 23.03 -11.29
C GLY A 144 -4.15 22.62 -12.42
N PRO A 145 -4.45 21.31 -12.58
CA PRO A 145 -4.20 20.24 -11.61
C PRO A 145 -2.71 19.88 -11.49
N TYR A 146 -2.30 19.50 -10.28
CA TYR A 146 -1.01 18.92 -9.98
C TYR A 146 -1.14 17.41 -9.75
N ASP A 147 -0.18 16.66 -10.27
CA ASP A 147 0.03 15.26 -9.94
C ASP A 147 0.76 15.19 -8.59
N PRO A 148 0.26 14.47 -7.56
CA PRO A 148 0.98 14.25 -6.30
C PRO A 148 2.42 13.75 -6.51
N ALA A 149 2.67 12.93 -7.52
CA ALA A 149 4.00 12.42 -7.84
C ALA A 149 4.98 13.47 -8.37
N ALA A 150 4.53 14.70 -8.65
CA ALA A 150 5.39 15.84 -8.97
C ALA A 150 5.97 16.53 -7.71
N GLY A 151 5.50 16.20 -6.51
CA GLY A 151 6.12 16.63 -5.25
C GLY A 151 7.42 15.89 -4.96
N GLU A 152 8.18 16.34 -3.97
CA GLU A 152 9.31 15.56 -3.47
C GLU A 152 8.81 14.32 -2.74
N LYS A 153 9.24 13.12 -3.13
CA LYS A 153 8.90 11.89 -2.41
C LYS A 153 9.90 11.64 -1.29
N ILE A 154 9.42 11.58 -0.05
CA ILE A 154 10.21 11.16 1.11
C ILE A 154 9.37 10.16 1.91
N GLY A 155 9.86 8.93 2.06
CA GLY A 155 9.10 7.82 2.63
C GLY A 155 7.77 7.59 1.90
N SER A 156 6.70 7.52 2.68
CA SER A 156 5.31 7.38 2.22
C SER A 156 4.60 8.71 1.89
N LYS A 157 5.31 9.85 1.82
CA LYS A 157 4.71 11.18 1.60
C LYS A 157 5.30 11.90 0.39
N TYR A 158 4.50 12.81 -0.17
CA TYR A 158 4.91 13.79 -1.19
C TYR A 158 4.86 15.21 -0.62
N TYR A 159 5.88 16.02 -0.89
CA TYR A 159 5.99 17.39 -0.38
C TYR A 159 5.97 18.42 -1.51
N PHE A 160 5.13 19.44 -1.34
CA PHE A 160 5.08 20.62 -2.20
C PHE A 160 5.41 21.86 -1.38
N ARG A 161 6.40 22.65 -1.83
CA ARG A 161 6.75 23.94 -1.24
C ARG A 161 6.06 25.06 -2.01
N ILE A 162 5.24 25.82 -1.30
CA ILE A 162 4.41 26.90 -1.82
C ILE A 162 5.04 28.22 -1.39
N VAL A 163 5.41 29.04 -2.37
CA VAL A 163 6.06 30.33 -2.12
C VAL A 163 5.09 31.44 -2.54
N VAL A 164 4.61 32.21 -1.57
CA VAL A 164 3.72 33.35 -1.80
C VAL A 164 4.54 34.63 -1.68
N SER A 165 4.37 35.57 -2.62
CA SER A 165 5.08 36.85 -2.63
C SER A 165 4.25 37.97 -3.27
N LEU A 166 4.60 39.24 -3.04
CA LEU A 166 4.01 40.37 -3.77
C LEU A 166 4.91 40.87 -4.90
N GLU A 167 4.29 41.37 -5.98
CA GLU A 167 4.95 41.75 -7.23
C GLU A 167 5.07 43.27 -7.47
N GLN A 168 4.37 44.12 -6.69
CA GLN A 168 4.39 45.57 -6.86
C GLN A 168 4.51 46.34 -5.54
N ASP A 169 5.13 47.52 -5.62
CA ASP A 169 5.48 48.44 -4.52
C ASP A 169 4.30 49.24 -3.97
N ILE A 170 3.23 48.52 -3.61
CA ILE A 170 1.97 49.03 -3.07
C ILE A 170 1.37 48.04 -2.07
N ASP A 171 1.53 48.37 -0.78
CA ASP A 171 0.75 47.88 0.35
C ASP A 171 0.86 46.37 0.71
N ARG A 172 -0.22 45.76 1.25
CA ARG A 172 -0.26 44.44 1.90
C ARG A 172 -1.50 43.65 1.48
N ASN A 173 -1.41 42.33 1.45
CA ASN A 173 -2.51 41.44 1.06
C ASN A 173 -2.77 40.39 2.14
N GLY A 174 -4.04 40.11 2.44
CA GLY A 174 -4.43 38.99 3.28
C GLY A 174 -5.00 37.85 2.43
N TYR A 175 -4.62 36.61 2.70
CA TYR A 175 -5.02 35.45 1.89
C TYR A 175 -5.16 34.19 2.74
N ARG A 176 -5.81 33.16 2.21
CA ARG A 176 -5.84 31.82 2.81
C ARG A 176 -5.84 30.76 1.72
N MET A 177 -5.38 29.55 2.03
CA MET A 177 -5.24 28.47 1.06
C MET A 177 -5.90 27.18 1.55
N ASP A 178 -6.19 26.29 0.60
CA ASP A 178 -6.72 24.95 0.84
C ASP A 178 -6.46 24.09 -0.42
N VAL A 179 -6.92 22.85 -0.46
CA VAL A 179 -6.81 21.95 -1.62
C VAL A 179 -8.16 21.42 -2.08
N SER A 180 -8.24 20.94 -3.33
CA SER A 180 -9.41 20.19 -3.79
C SER A 180 -9.08 19.20 -4.91
N PHE A 181 -9.72 18.03 -4.88
CA PHE A 181 -9.59 16.99 -5.93
C PHE A 181 -10.40 17.30 -7.20
N ASN A 182 -11.14 18.41 -7.23
CA ASN A 182 -11.77 18.92 -8.44
C ASN A 182 -11.54 20.43 -8.55
N ASN A 183 -11.77 20.98 -9.74
CA ASN A 183 -11.84 22.41 -9.95
C ASN A 183 -13.32 22.81 -9.99
N PRO A 184 -13.90 23.32 -8.89
CA PRO A 184 -15.29 23.78 -8.88
C PRO A 184 -15.46 25.13 -9.61
N GLY A 185 -14.37 25.77 -10.04
CA GLY A 185 -14.32 27.06 -10.71
C GLY A 185 -14.19 28.24 -9.74
N SER A 186 -13.62 29.34 -10.22
CA SER A 186 -13.36 30.56 -9.45
C SER A 186 -14.58 31.03 -8.65
N GLY A 187 -14.35 31.37 -7.38
CA GLY A 187 -15.31 31.84 -6.41
C GLY A 187 -16.05 30.75 -5.61
N ASN A 188 -15.92 29.47 -5.98
CA ASN A 188 -16.52 28.35 -5.26
C ASN A 188 -15.57 27.82 -4.16
N THR A 189 -16.11 27.24 -3.10
CA THR A 189 -15.30 26.75 -1.97
C THR A 189 -14.58 25.43 -2.30
N PRO A 190 -13.29 25.27 -1.94
CA PRO A 190 -12.57 24.01 -2.06
C PRO A 190 -13.16 22.92 -1.17
N SER A 191 -12.91 21.65 -1.54
CA SER A 191 -13.38 20.50 -0.76
C SER A 191 -12.60 20.26 0.53
N GLY A 192 -11.33 20.71 0.57
CA GLY A 192 -10.35 20.24 1.54
C GLY A 192 -9.97 18.77 1.34
N SER A 193 -9.02 18.29 2.15
CA SER A 193 -8.64 16.88 2.28
C SER A 193 -8.05 16.57 3.65
N ASN A 194 -8.25 15.35 4.15
CA ASN A 194 -7.57 14.83 5.35
C ASN A 194 -6.21 14.19 5.02
N ASN A 195 -5.96 13.84 3.75
CA ASN A 195 -4.71 13.21 3.30
C ASN A 195 -3.63 14.25 2.96
N PHE A 196 -3.84 15.49 3.41
CA PHE A 196 -3.01 16.66 3.18
C PHE A 196 -2.83 17.36 4.52
N ARG A 197 -1.60 17.70 4.87
CA ARG A 197 -1.28 18.48 6.07
C ARG A 197 -0.41 19.66 5.69
N ALA A 198 -0.71 20.82 6.25
CA ALA A 198 0.06 22.02 6.00
C ALA A 198 0.96 22.40 7.18
N PHE A 199 2.17 22.87 6.89
CA PHE A 199 3.13 23.37 7.87
C PHE A 199 4.02 24.48 7.31
N ALA A 200 4.71 25.20 8.19
CA ALA A 200 5.80 26.10 7.85
C ALA A 200 6.78 26.26 9.03
N TYR A 201 7.96 26.81 8.77
CA TYR A 201 8.96 27.15 9.78
C TYR A 201 8.82 28.61 10.29
N SER A 202 8.32 29.52 9.45
CA SER A 202 7.84 30.86 9.82
C SER A 202 6.41 31.08 9.31
N TRP A 203 5.57 31.79 10.07
CA TRP A 203 4.17 32.04 9.79
C TRP A 203 3.83 33.54 9.83
N ASN A 204 3.47 34.10 8.69
CA ASN A 204 2.91 35.44 8.58
C ASN A 204 1.38 35.39 8.64
N ILE A 205 0.81 35.77 9.79
CA ILE A 205 -0.65 35.88 9.97
C ILE A 205 -1.11 37.32 9.76
N SER A 206 -2.35 37.49 9.33
CA SER A 206 -2.96 38.82 9.15
C SER A 206 -3.70 39.26 10.42
N LEU A 207 -3.27 40.37 11.01
CA LEU A 207 -3.97 41.05 12.10
C LEU A 207 -4.98 42.03 11.49
N LEU A 208 -6.26 41.85 11.77
CA LEU A 208 -7.34 42.50 11.04
C LEU A 208 -7.98 43.65 11.83
N GLY A 209 -8.31 44.75 11.14
CA GLY A 209 -9.06 45.87 11.74
C GLY A 209 -10.52 45.53 12.07
N ASP A 210 -11.17 46.32 12.92
CA ASP A 210 -12.56 46.10 13.35
C ASP A 210 -13.62 46.80 12.47
N SER A 211 -13.21 47.77 11.65
CA SER A 211 -14.09 48.86 11.20
C SER A 211 -14.54 48.76 9.74
N ASN A 212 -14.11 47.74 9.00
CA ASN A 212 -14.14 47.74 7.53
C ASN A 212 -15.34 47.04 6.88
N GLY A 213 -16.33 46.61 7.66
CA GLY A 213 -17.59 46.09 7.10
C GLY A 213 -17.65 44.58 6.89
N ASP A 214 -16.79 43.83 7.59
CA ASP A 214 -17.12 42.46 7.96
C ASP A 214 -18.52 42.45 8.63
N THR A 215 -19.34 41.47 8.27
CA THR A 215 -20.67 41.29 8.88
C THR A 215 -20.56 40.69 10.28
N ALA A 216 -19.42 40.11 10.63
CA ALA A 216 -19.08 39.50 11.91
C ALA A 216 -18.14 40.41 12.75
N GLY A 217 -18.61 41.61 13.10
CA GLY A 217 -17.94 42.48 14.07
C GLY A 217 -17.89 41.86 15.48
N GLY A 218 -16.94 40.96 15.71
CA GLY A 218 -16.63 40.28 16.96
C GLY A 218 -15.21 40.59 17.44
N THR A 219 -15.01 40.57 18.75
CA THR A 219 -13.82 41.12 19.41
C THR A 219 -12.64 40.15 19.53
N ASP A 220 -12.78 38.91 19.09
CA ASP A 220 -11.88 37.81 19.47
C ASP A 220 -11.53 36.92 18.26
N ARG A 221 -10.39 37.16 17.60
CA ARG A 221 -9.89 36.29 16.51
C ARG A 221 -8.80 35.34 17.01
N LEU A 222 -8.96 34.05 16.74
CA LEU A 222 -8.10 33.00 17.27
C LEU A 222 -7.33 32.30 16.13
N TYR A 223 -6.01 32.44 16.14
CA TYR A 223 -5.09 31.60 15.37
C TYR A 223 -4.56 30.49 16.27
N GLU A 224 -4.54 29.26 15.75
CA GLU A 224 -4.00 28.09 16.44
C GLU A 224 -2.89 27.49 15.57
N LEU A 225 -1.65 27.49 16.06
CA LEU A 225 -0.48 26.90 15.40
C LEU A 225 0.11 25.80 16.29
N TYR A 226 0.73 24.81 15.65
CA TYR A 226 1.12 23.57 16.32
C TYR A 226 2.61 23.24 16.09
N PRO A 227 3.54 23.91 16.81
CA PRO A 227 4.95 23.56 16.77
C PRO A 227 5.19 22.18 17.37
N PHE A 228 5.85 21.32 16.58
CA PHE A 228 6.34 20.04 17.08
C PHE A 228 7.57 20.26 17.97
N ALA A 229 7.69 19.49 19.05
CA ALA A 229 8.80 19.47 19.98
C ALA A 229 9.31 18.03 20.10
N PRO A 230 10.55 17.74 19.66
CA PRO A 230 11.12 16.40 19.69
C PRO A 230 11.26 15.89 21.13
N ASP A 231 11.34 14.57 21.29
CA ASP A 231 11.67 13.96 22.58
C ASP A 231 13.11 14.26 23.01
N GLY A 232 13.40 14.07 24.31
CA GLY A 232 14.60 14.63 24.93
C GLY A 232 14.54 16.15 25.16
N SER A 233 13.51 16.83 24.67
CA SER A 233 13.23 18.24 25.00
C SER A 233 12.95 18.46 26.48
N ALA A 234 12.49 17.44 27.22
CA ALA A 234 12.26 17.46 28.67
C ALA A 234 13.52 17.64 29.54
N ALA A 235 14.68 17.90 28.96
CA ALA A 235 15.90 18.16 29.73
C ALA A 235 15.72 19.41 30.62
N ASP A 236 16.21 19.34 31.88
CA ASP A 236 16.09 20.33 32.99
C ASP A 236 16.45 21.82 32.66
N SER A 237 16.88 22.09 31.43
CA SER A 237 17.49 23.34 30.97
C SER A 237 17.09 23.79 29.56
N ASP A 238 16.31 22.99 28.82
CA ASP A 238 15.90 23.34 27.46
C ASP A 238 14.59 24.15 27.46
N LEU A 239 14.44 25.01 26.44
CA LEU A 239 13.34 25.97 26.35
C LEU A 239 12.73 25.95 24.95
N ILE A 240 11.40 25.97 24.84
CA ILE A 240 10.75 26.37 23.58
C ILE A 240 10.60 27.88 23.58
N VAL A 241 11.05 28.48 22.51
CA VAL A 241 10.94 29.89 22.20
C VAL A 241 9.76 30.11 21.25
N PHE A 242 8.91 31.06 21.61
CA PHE A 242 7.85 31.56 20.78
C PHE A 242 8.25 32.98 20.39
N SER A 243 8.70 33.14 19.16
CA SER A 243 9.18 34.40 18.61
C SER A 243 8.09 35.09 17.80
N ASN A 244 8.11 36.42 17.84
CA ASN A 244 7.26 37.26 17.00
C ASN A 244 7.96 38.56 16.60
N TRP A 245 7.52 39.10 15.47
CA TRP A 245 7.98 40.37 14.91
C TRP A 245 6.77 41.22 14.47
N ASP A 246 6.85 42.52 14.73
CA ASP A 246 5.92 43.56 14.28
C ASP A 246 4.44 43.41 14.69
N ILE A 247 4.17 42.94 15.93
CA ILE A 247 2.90 43.16 16.64
C ILE A 247 2.81 44.62 17.12
N ASP A 248 3.14 45.58 16.24
CA ASP A 248 3.64 46.91 16.60
C ASP A 248 2.56 47.97 16.86
N GLU A 249 1.60 47.62 17.71
CA GLU A 249 0.48 48.49 18.00
C GLU A 249 0.78 49.55 19.08
N GLY A 250 1.77 50.40 18.78
CA GLY A 250 1.86 51.84 19.11
C GLY A 250 1.88 52.34 20.57
N GLY A 251 1.40 51.56 21.54
CA GLY A 251 1.12 52.02 22.91
C GLY A 251 0.06 53.12 22.98
N GLY A 252 -0.78 53.25 21.95
CA GLY A 252 -1.87 54.20 21.83
C GLY A 252 -3.16 53.69 22.48
N SER A 253 -4.27 54.35 22.14
CA SER A 253 -5.61 53.97 22.59
C SER A 253 -6.45 53.61 21.36
N GLY A 254 -6.76 52.32 21.19
CA GLY A 254 -7.42 51.76 19.99
C GLY A 254 -6.62 50.66 19.27
N ASP A 255 -5.50 50.23 19.88
CA ASP A 255 -4.56 49.24 19.37
C ASP A 255 -4.98 47.79 19.72
N SER A 256 -4.72 46.82 18.83
CA SER A 256 -4.98 45.38 19.00
C SER A 256 -4.15 44.77 20.14
N LEU A 257 -4.83 44.14 21.10
CA LEU A 257 -4.22 43.34 22.17
C LEU A 257 -4.25 41.86 21.78
N ILE A 258 -3.14 41.34 21.27
CA ILE A 258 -2.97 39.89 21.08
C ILE A 258 -2.61 39.25 22.42
N ALA A 259 -3.55 38.49 22.99
CA ALA A 259 -3.30 37.59 24.09
C ALA A 259 -2.80 36.25 23.50
N ILE A 260 -1.50 36.01 23.59
CA ILE A 260 -0.89 34.75 23.15
C ILE A 260 -0.81 33.80 24.33
N THR A 261 -1.34 32.59 24.21
CA THR A 261 -1.25 31.55 25.26
C THR A 261 -0.70 30.26 24.69
N GLY A 262 0.42 29.79 25.23
CA GLY A 262 0.95 28.46 24.97
C GLY A 262 0.36 27.42 25.92
N SER A 263 -0.06 26.29 25.38
CA SER A 263 -0.46 25.09 26.13
C SER A 263 0.23 23.87 25.51
N ALA A 264 0.79 22.99 26.34
CA ALA A 264 1.35 21.71 25.91
C ALA A 264 0.26 20.63 25.88
N TYR A 265 0.22 19.81 24.82
CA TYR A 265 -0.82 18.79 24.63
C TYR A 265 -0.17 17.40 24.48
N ASN A 266 -0.71 16.39 25.15
CA ASN A 266 -0.28 15.00 25.01
C ASN A 266 -0.92 14.33 23.78
N ASN A 267 -0.58 13.05 23.59
CA ASN A 267 -1.02 12.15 22.51
C ASN A 267 -2.55 11.94 22.36
N THR A 268 -3.38 12.56 23.22
CA THR A 268 -4.85 12.56 23.09
C THR A 268 -5.42 13.93 22.72
N ASN A 269 -4.56 14.89 22.34
CA ASN A 269 -4.90 16.31 22.23
C ASN A 269 -5.57 16.85 23.52
N ALA A 270 -5.14 16.35 24.68
CA ALA A 270 -5.50 16.86 25.99
C ALA A 270 -4.30 17.60 26.61
N GLU A 271 -4.54 18.67 27.37
CA GLU A 271 -3.46 19.42 28.01
C GLU A 271 -2.72 18.54 29.02
N SER A 272 -1.39 18.52 28.91
CA SER A 272 -0.53 17.61 29.69
C SER A 272 0.01 18.33 30.93
N GLU A 273 1.22 18.92 30.89
CA GLU A 273 1.70 19.75 32.01
C GLU A 273 1.29 21.25 31.94
N SER A 274 0.22 21.55 32.67
CA SER A 274 0.06 22.76 33.52
C SER A 274 -0.76 23.99 33.07
N SER A 275 -1.73 23.84 32.17
CA SER A 275 -3.00 24.63 32.12
C SER A 275 -2.99 26.15 31.86
N SER A 276 -1.85 26.85 31.83
CA SER A 276 -1.65 28.12 31.11
C SER A 276 -0.22 28.63 31.29
N LEU A 277 0.53 28.78 30.19
CA LEU A 277 1.74 29.60 30.21
C LEU A 277 1.39 31.03 29.74
N GLY A 278 2.14 32.01 30.26
CA GLY A 278 1.75 33.41 30.28
C GLY A 278 1.66 34.12 28.93
N ALA A 279 1.09 35.33 28.94
CA ALA A 279 0.93 36.14 27.74
C ALA A 279 2.26 36.66 27.19
N ILE A 280 2.58 36.31 25.94
CA ILE A 280 3.68 36.93 25.18
C ILE A 280 3.35 38.42 24.99
N PRO A 281 4.27 39.36 25.31
CA PRO A 281 4.05 40.78 25.06
C PRO A 281 4.18 41.12 23.57
N ALA A 282 3.37 42.08 23.11
CA ALA A 282 3.45 42.61 21.75
C ALA A 282 4.86 43.17 21.44
N SER A 283 5.43 42.77 20.29
CA SER A 283 6.65 43.37 19.75
C SER A 283 6.44 44.83 19.37
N GLY A 284 7.47 45.65 19.56
CA GLY A 284 7.49 47.01 19.02
C GLY A 284 7.90 47.01 17.54
N ASN A 285 7.69 48.14 16.85
CA ASN A 285 7.98 48.28 15.42
C ASN A 285 9.41 47.83 15.10
N GLY A 286 9.53 46.80 14.24
CA GLY A 286 10.81 46.22 13.84
C GLY A 286 11.64 45.65 15.00
N VAL A 287 11.02 44.98 15.98
CA VAL A 287 11.70 44.35 17.12
C VAL A 287 11.26 42.88 17.28
N VAL A 288 12.23 41.96 17.39
CA VAL A 288 11.92 40.59 17.82
C VAL A 288 11.55 40.58 19.29
N VAL A 289 10.40 40.03 19.63
CA VAL A 289 10.08 39.58 20.98
C VAL A 289 10.05 38.07 21.01
N ASN A 290 10.69 37.52 22.04
CA ASN A 290 10.75 36.10 22.34
C ASN A 290 10.17 35.89 23.74
N GLU A 291 9.25 34.93 23.87
CA GLU A 291 8.86 34.37 25.17
C GLU A 291 9.33 32.92 25.24
N TYR A 292 9.75 32.48 26.41
CA TYR A 292 10.38 31.16 26.61
C TYR A 292 9.60 30.33 27.62
N PHE A 293 9.38 29.07 27.28
CA PHE A 293 8.67 28.14 28.12
C PHE A 293 9.55 26.93 28.44
N THR A 294 9.65 26.61 29.73
CA THR A 294 10.37 25.42 30.19
C THR A 294 9.61 24.17 29.80
N ILE A 295 10.34 23.21 29.26
CA ILE A 295 9.83 21.90 28.89
C ILE A 295 10.10 20.98 30.08
N THR A 296 9.05 20.40 30.66
CA THR A 296 9.15 19.53 31.85
C THR A 296 8.85 18.06 31.57
N GLU A 297 8.33 17.76 30.39
CA GLU A 297 8.06 16.42 29.87
C GLU A 297 8.13 16.46 28.32
N ASP A 298 8.32 15.31 27.68
CA ASP A 298 8.31 15.19 26.22
C ASP A 298 6.85 15.07 25.74
N VAL A 299 6.35 16.09 25.03
CA VAL A 299 4.91 16.22 24.70
C VAL A 299 4.56 15.94 23.23
N GLY A 300 5.56 15.84 22.35
CA GLY A 300 5.34 15.76 20.90
C GLY A 300 4.90 17.09 20.30
N THR A 301 3.70 17.59 20.62
CA THR A 301 3.17 18.80 19.96
C THR A 301 2.62 19.83 20.93
N TRP A 302 3.12 21.06 20.79
CA TRP A 302 2.61 22.23 21.50
C TRP A 302 1.50 22.89 20.70
N LYS A 303 0.66 23.67 21.40
CA LYS A 303 -0.36 24.49 20.76
C LYS A 303 -0.16 25.95 21.15
N ALA A 304 0.20 26.75 20.16
CA ALA A 304 0.26 28.19 20.21
C ALA A 304 -1.13 28.76 19.88
N LYS A 305 -1.77 29.47 20.83
CA LYS A 305 -3.01 30.21 20.58
C LYS A 305 -2.73 31.70 20.57
N TYR A 306 -3.01 32.38 19.45
CA TYR A 306 -2.89 33.82 19.32
C TYR A 306 -4.30 34.41 19.23
N LEU A 307 -4.74 35.08 20.29
CA LEU A 307 -6.07 35.67 20.39
C LEU A 307 -5.99 37.19 20.27
N ASP A 308 -6.35 37.75 19.12
CA ASP A 308 -6.56 39.20 18.95
C ASP A 308 -7.89 39.57 19.63
N THR A 309 -7.81 40.25 20.80
CA THR A 309 -8.93 40.48 21.74
C THR A 309 -9.56 41.87 21.66
N THR A 310 -9.07 42.75 20.78
CA THR A 310 -9.65 44.10 20.64
C THR A 310 -9.84 44.57 19.20
N GLY A 311 -9.07 44.05 18.23
CA GLY A 311 -9.01 44.63 16.89
C GLY A 311 -8.39 46.05 16.89
N ARG A 312 -7.92 46.49 15.72
CA ARG A 312 -7.46 47.87 15.51
C ARG A 312 -8.57 48.74 14.93
N ASP A 313 -8.90 49.84 15.61
CA ASP A 313 -9.96 50.78 15.21
C ASP A 313 -9.43 51.80 14.18
N GLY A 314 -9.89 51.70 12.93
CA GLY A 314 -9.60 52.63 11.83
C GLY A 314 -8.42 52.31 10.91
N TYR A 315 -7.89 51.08 10.95
CA TYR A 315 -6.82 50.58 10.09
C TYR A 315 -7.18 49.22 9.46
N TYR A 316 -6.31 48.75 8.58
CA TYR A 316 -6.50 47.55 7.76
C TYR A 316 -5.45 46.48 8.10
N SER A 317 -5.43 45.39 7.35
CA SER A 317 -4.56 44.22 7.52
C SER A 317 -3.10 44.54 7.85
N ASN A 318 -2.64 44.12 9.03
CA ASN A 318 -1.24 44.19 9.45
C ASN A 318 -0.70 42.76 9.51
N PRO A 319 0.13 42.30 8.54
CA PRO A 319 0.87 41.05 8.71
C PRO A 319 1.69 41.12 10.01
N ALA A 320 1.84 40.00 10.69
CA ALA A 320 2.77 39.82 11.80
C ALA A 320 3.38 38.43 11.70
N GLU A 321 4.69 38.35 11.93
CA GLU A 321 5.48 37.14 11.72
C GLU A 321 5.74 36.38 13.01
N PHE A 322 5.59 35.06 12.97
CA PHE A 322 5.70 34.17 14.11
C PHE A 322 6.49 32.91 13.76
N TRP A 323 7.44 32.53 14.61
CA TRP A 323 8.21 31.29 14.46
C TRP A 323 8.51 30.67 15.81
N HIS A 324 8.82 29.38 15.79
CA HIS A 324 9.06 28.59 16.99
C HIS A 324 10.41 27.89 16.87
N TRP A 325 11.18 27.89 17.95
CA TRP A 325 12.48 27.24 17.98
C TRP A 325 12.79 26.71 19.38
N ARG A 326 13.60 25.67 19.47
CA ARG A 326 14.13 25.13 20.73
C ARG A 326 15.50 25.72 20.99
N ALA A 327 15.73 26.16 22.22
CA ALA A 327 17.02 26.65 22.70
C ALA A 327 17.59 25.65 23.71
N LEU A 328 18.76 25.09 23.42
CA LEU A 328 19.41 24.15 24.33
C LEU A 328 20.07 24.88 25.52
N SER A 329 20.23 24.13 26.62
CA SER A 329 20.78 24.45 27.95
C SER A 329 21.84 25.56 28.17
N THR A 330 22.55 26.03 27.13
CA THR A 330 23.64 27.01 27.20
C THR A 330 23.28 28.38 26.61
N ALA A 331 22.20 28.50 25.84
CA ALA A 331 21.80 29.72 25.15
C ALA A 331 21.37 30.84 26.12
N THR A 332 21.86 32.07 25.91
CA THR A 332 21.45 33.25 26.68
C THR A 332 20.49 34.10 25.87
N ILE A 333 19.21 33.78 25.98
CA ILE A 333 18.21 34.33 25.07
C ILE A 333 17.73 35.71 25.54
N ALA A 334 18.06 36.75 24.77
CA ALA A 334 17.74 38.15 25.08
C ALA A 334 16.57 38.66 24.21
N ALA A 335 15.95 39.77 24.63
CA ALA A 335 15.03 40.49 23.76
C ALA A 335 15.78 41.03 22.54
N GLY A 336 15.28 40.77 21.33
CA GLY A 336 16.00 41.04 20.09
C GLY A 336 17.01 39.97 19.66
N THR A 337 17.15 38.84 20.37
CA THR A 337 17.88 37.67 19.85
C THR A 337 17.10 37.10 18.67
N TYR A 338 17.79 36.95 17.54
CA TYR A 338 17.27 36.35 16.33
C TYR A 338 17.68 34.86 16.27
N TYR A 339 16.87 33.98 15.68
CA TYR A 339 17.28 32.61 15.35
C TYR A 339 18.23 32.64 14.15
N ASP A 340 19.51 32.40 14.37
CA ASP A 340 20.55 32.46 13.35
C ASP A 340 21.07 31.04 13.08
N PRO A 341 20.60 30.34 12.02
CA PRO A 341 20.98 28.96 11.72
C PRO A 341 22.48 28.83 11.41
N ASP A 342 23.13 29.89 10.91
CA ASP A 342 24.57 29.91 10.63
C ASP A 342 25.43 30.13 11.90
N SER A 343 24.81 30.41 13.05
CA SER A 343 25.53 30.75 14.28
C SER A 343 26.02 29.51 15.05
N ALA A 344 27.11 28.92 14.56
CA ALA A 344 27.80 27.72 15.10
C ALA A 344 28.33 27.81 16.57
N SER A 345 27.83 28.76 17.37
CA SER A 345 28.12 28.94 18.80
C SER A 345 26.91 28.83 19.72
N GLU A 346 25.68 28.79 19.19
CA GLU A 346 24.46 28.62 19.98
C GLU A 346 23.64 27.47 19.40
N VAL A 347 23.45 26.39 20.16
CA VAL A 347 22.71 25.22 19.69
C VAL A 347 21.21 25.51 19.81
N GLN A 348 20.61 25.85 18.66
CA GLN A 348 19.22 26.26 18.51
C GLN A 348 18.61 25.49 17.33
N GLU A 349 17.35 25.06 17.45
CA GLU A 349 16.66 24.23 16.45
C GLU A 349 15.34 24.91 16.06
N LEU A 350 15.17 25.32 14.80
CA LEU A 350 13.89 25.83 14.30
C LEU A 350 12.86 24.71 14.25
N LEU A 351 11.60 24.95 14.64
CA LEU A 351 10.60 23.89 14.80
C LEU A 351 9.55 23.92 13.69
N ARG A 352 9.35 22.77 13.03
CA ARG A 352 8.28 22.57 12.04
C ARG A 352 6.93 22.84 12.72
N THR A 353 6.22 23.88 12.27
CA THR A 353 4.97 24.35 12.89
C THR A 353 3.79 24.02 11.97
N TYR A 354 2.93 23.12 12.43
CA TYR A 354 1.77 22.64 11.68
C TYR A 354 0.54 23.56 11.84
N ALA A 355 -0.34 23.57 10.84
CA ALA A 355 -1.60 24.32 10.85
C ALA A 355 -2.71 23.67 11.70
N ASP A 356 -2.57 22.38 12.02
CA ASP A 356 -3.46 21.63 12.89
C ASP A 356 -2.65 20.72 13.83
N TYR A 357 -3.30 20.18 14.85
CA TYR A 357 -2.73 19.17 15.74
C TYR A 357 -2.27 17.96 14.93
N TYR A 358 -0.96 17.82 14.84
CA TYR A 358 -0.30 16.59 14.47
C TYR A 358 0.29 15.94 15.72
N LYS A 359 0.21 14.62 15.82
CA LYS A 359 1.03 13.82 16.72
C LYS A 359 1.66 12.73 15.85
N PRO A 360 2.97 12.77 15.58
CA PRO A 360 3.63 11.68 14.87
C PRO A 360 3.58 10.40 15.70
N GLU A 361 3.66 9.26 15.02
CA GLU A 361 3.97 8.00 15.68
C GLU A 361 5.46 7.91 16.03
N VAL A 362 5.80 6.88 16.82
CA VAL A 362 7.19 6.70 17.26
C VAL A 362 8.10 6.32 16.08
N PRO A 363 9.37 6.79 16.06
CA PRO A 363 10.37 6.29 15.11
C PRO A 363 10.49 4.78 15.16
N ASP A 364 10.54 4.14 13.99
CA ASP A 364 10.70 2.69 13.83
C ASP A 364 11.84 2.33 12.86
N ALA A 365 12.03 3.16 11.82
CA ALA A 365 13.06 2.98 10.81
C ALA A 365 13.63 4.30 10.26
N VAL A 366 14.62 4.18 9.37
CA VAL A 366 15.16 5.28 8.56
C VAL A 366 14.79 5.05 7.10
N TYR A 367 14.43 6.12 6.40
CA TYR A 367 14.31 6.19 4.95
C TYR A 367 15.58 6.84 4.36
N LEU A 368 16.08 6.29 3.26
CA LEU A 368 17.18 6.85 2.46
C LEU A 368 16.73 7.03 1.01
N ALA A 369 17.18 8.10 0.36
CA ALA A 369 17.03 8.32 -1.07
C ALA A 369 18.21 9.14 -1.62
N SER A 370 18.70 8.82 -2.82
CA SER A 370 19.59 9.68 -3.61
C SER A 370 18.77 10.73 -4.37
N ALA A 371 19.34 11.93 -4.56
CA ALA A 371 18.59 13.14 -4.92
C ALA A 371 19.03 13.82 -6.24
N ASP A 372 20.23 13.49 -6.75
CA ASP A 372 20.88 14.02 -7.95
C ASP A 372 21.01 12.98 -9.08
N GLY A 373 21.69 13.35 -10.16
CA GLY A 373 21.34 12.93 -11.51
C GLY A 373 21.95 11.62 -11.99
N THR A 374 23.27 11.60 -12.19
CA THR A 374 24.00 10.45 -12.73
C THR A 374 25.40 10.53 -12.17
N ALA A 375 25.62 9.83 -11.06
CA ALA A 375 26.90 9.71 -10.39
C ALA A 375 28.05 9.39 -11.36
N LEU A 376 29.05 10.26 -11.41
CA LEU A 376 30.27 10.08 -12.21
C LEU A 376 31.47 9.69 -11.34
N ASP A 377 32.28 8.75 -11.82
CA ASP A 377 33.45 8.21 -11.10
C ASP A 377 34.70 9.11 -11.08
N ASP A 378 34.54 10.44 -11.10
CA ASP A 378 35.66 11.38 -11.22
C ASP A 378 36.26 11.86 -9.88
N GLY A 379 35.67 11.46 -8.75
CA GLY A 379 36.06 11.88 -7.40
C GLY A 379 35.81 13.38 -7.12
N ILE A 380 34.94 14.03 -7.90
CA ILE A 380 34.56 15.44 -7.80
C ILE A 380 33.03 15.57 -7.79
N ASP A 381 32.33 14.73 -8.55
CA ASP A 381 30.88 14.61 -8.53
C ASP A 381 30.41 14.09 -7.16
N THR A 382 29.37 14.71 -6.61
CA THR A 382 28.91 14.45 -5.25
C THR A 382 27.42 14.17 -5.26
N GLU A 383 27.05 12.95 -4.90
CA GLU A 383 25.66 12.50 -4.86
C GLU A 383 25.05 12.78 -3.48
N THR A 384 23.96 13.53 -3.45
CA THR A 384 23.25 13.98 -2.26
C THR A 384 22.26 12.91 -1.82
N ILE A 385 22.46 12.38 -0.61
CA ILE A 385 21.59 11.42 0.03
C ILE A 385 20.72 12.13 1.08
N THR A 386 19.41 12.01 0.93
CA THR A 386 18.43 12.41 1.94
C THR A 386 18.20 11.26 2.91
N LEU A 387 18.25 11.57 4.19
CA LEU A 387 17.94 10.68 5.31
C LEU A 387 16.72 11.26 6.04
N GLN A 388 15.69 10.44 6.25
CA GLN A 388 14.48 10.82 7.01
C GLN A 388 14.16 9.75 8.07
N ILE A 389 13.87 10.16 9.29
CA ILE A 389 13.30 9.26 10.31
C ILE A 389 11.85 8.96 9.96
N VAL A 390 11.46 7.69 9.95
CA VAL A 390 10.10 7.24 9.62
C VAL A 390 9.51 6.35 10.72
N ASP A 391 8.18 6.32 10.80
CA ASP A 391 7.45 5.32 11.59
C ASP A 391 7.37 3.96 10.89
N SER A 392 6.68 2.99 11.51
CA SER A 392 6.53 1.63 10.99
C SER A 392 5.67 1.50 9.73
N SER A 393 4.98 2.57 9.32
CA SER A 393 4.25 2.66 8.04
C SER A 393 5.08 3.36 6.95
N GLY A 394 6.27 3.85 7.29
CA GLY A 394 7.13 4.63 6.41
C GLY A 394 6.76 6.13 6.36
N ASP A 395 5.90 6.62 7.27
CA ASP A 395 5.56 8.03 7.37
C ASP A 395 6.73 8.83 7.96
N PRO A 396 7.19 9.92 7.31
CA PRO A 396 8.15 10.86 7.88
C PRO A 396 7.69 11.42 9.24
N VAL A 397 8.55 11.27 10.26
CA VAL A 397 8.29 11.75 11.62
C VAL A 397 9.40 12.70 12.10
N PRO A 398 9.04 13.84 12.73
CA PRO A 398 9.96 14.95 13.01
C PRO A 398 10.87 14.73 14.24
N TYR A 399 11.61 13.63 14.32
CA TYR A 399 12.43 13.29 15.48
C TYR A 399 13.93 13.50 15.26
N ILE A 400 14.60 14.15 16.20
CA ILE A 400 16.07 14.27 16.25
C ILE A 400 16.66 12.93 16.68
N ARG A 401 17.53 12.37 15.86
CA ARG A 401 18.22 11.09 16.09
C ARG A 401 19.63 11.11 15.52
N ASP A 402 20.56 10.53 16.27
CA ASP A 402 21.88 10.13 15.76
C ASP A 402 21.72 8.82 14.97
N ILE A 403 22.13 8.78 13.70
CA ILE A 403 22.07 7.59 12.85
C ILE A 403 23.48 7.23 12.39
N TYR A 404 23.89 5.97 12.54
CA TYR A 404 25.17 5.51 12.02
C TYR A 404 25.02 5.12 10.54
N VAL A 405 25.77 5.77 9.65
CA VAL A 405 25.73 5.54 8.20
C VAL A 405 27.09 5.00 7.75
N GLU A 406 27.08 3.98 6.89
CA GLU A 406 28.27 3.35 6.30
C GLU A 406 28.09 3.21 4.79
N ALA A 407 29.04 3.73 4.00
CA ALA A 407 29.16 3.49 2.57
C ALA A 407 30.12 2.31 2.35
N THR A 408 29.58 1.18 1.91
CA THR A 408 30.36 -0.04 1.68
C THR A 408 30.60 -0.24 0.20
N ASP A 409 31.87 -0.38 -0.17
CA ASP A 409 32.36 -0.56 -1.53
C ASP A 409 33.64 -1.43 -1.55
N GLY A 410 34.31 -1.50 -2.69
CA GLY A 410 35.57 -2.24 -2.83
C GLY A 410 36.81 -1.53 -2.29
N ALA A 411 36.83 -0.19 -2.23
CA ALA A 411 38.07 0.57 -2.05
C ALA A 411 38.00 1.95 -1.37
N ASN A 412 37.10 2.87 -1.73
CA ASN A 412 37.38 4.32 -1.60
C ASN A 412 36.23 5.27 -1.17
N ALA A 413 34.96 4.88 -1.25
CA ALA A 413 33.79 5.77 -1.09
C ALA A 413 33.87 6.72 0.14
N VAL A 414 33.78 8.03 -0.13
CA VAL A 414 33.85 9.06 0.92
C VAL A 414 32.47 9.63 1.20
N LEU A 415 31.95 9.34 2.39
CA LEU A 415 30.85 10.10 2.96
C LEU A 415 31.36 11.48 3.39
N ASN A 416 30.69 12.52 2.91
CA ASN A 416 30.91 13.92 3.23
C ASN A 416 29.64 14.48 3.89
N SER A 417 29.69 14.79 5.19
CA SER A 417 28.67 15.54 5.91
C SER A 417 29.30 16.72 6.64
N ALA A 418 28.48 17.70 7.03
CA ALA A 418 28.93 18.94 7.67
C ALA A 418 29.75 18.72 8.97
N ASP A 419 29.60 17.56 9.63
CA ASP A 419 30.23 17.24 10.93
C ASP A 419 31.32 16.14 10.89
N ILE A 420 31.78 15.72 9.70
CA ILE A 420 32.74 14.59 9.61
C ILE A 420 34.15 14.98 10.06
N ASN A 421 34.47 14.60 11.30
CA ASN A 421 35.83 14.55 11.83
C ASN A 421 36.66 13.37 11.26
N GLY A 422 36.87 13.38 9.95
CA GLY A 422 38.02 12.75 9.28
C GLY A 422 38.11 11.21 9.24
N GLY A 423 37.44 10.62 8.24
CA GLY A 423 38.01 9.54 7.42
C GLY A 423 37.88 8.10 7.91
N THR A 424 36.84 7.40 7.44
CA THR A 424 36.83 6.02 6.87
C THR A 424 35.37 5.58 6.66
N ASN A 425 34.86 5.73 5.43
CA ASN A 425 33.64 5.11 4.86
C ASN A 425 32.34 5.14 5.71
N SER A 426 32.30 5.87 6.83
CA SER A 426 31.20 5.86 7.78
C SER A 426 31.17 7.13 8.62
N ALA A 427 29.98 7.51 9.08
CA ALA A 427 29.72 8.70 9.89
C ALA A 427 28.56 8.47 10.85
N VAL A 428 28.42 9.33 11.86
CA VAL A 428 27.14 9.51 12.57
C VAL A 428 26.51 10.78 12.01
N ILE A 429 25.27 10.67 11.55
CA ILE A 429 24.46 11.74 10.98
C ILE A 429 23.34 12.05 11.97
N THR A 430 23.34 13.23 12.56
CA THR A 430 22.25 13.71 13.42
C THR A 430 21.18 14.37 12.55
N THR A 431 19.92 13.98 12.72
CA THR A 431 18.77 14.61 12.06
C THR A 431 18.34 15.90 12.75
N ASP A 432 17.76 16.82 11.99
CA ASP A 432 17.17 18.05 12.49
C ASP A 432 15.87 17.79 13.30
N SER A 433 15.29 18.87 13.83
CA SER A 433 13.98 18.87 14.53
C SER A 433 12.79 18.40 13.68
N SER A 434 13.02 18.15 12.39
CA SER A 434 12.05 17.77 11.38
C SER A 434 12.28 16.34 10.88
N GLY A 435 13.25 15.64 11.48
CA GLY A 435 13.63 14.25 11.20
C GLY A 435 14.46 14.08 9.94
N LEU A 436 14.94 15.18 9.33
CA LEU A 436 15.71 15.20 8.10
C LEU A 436 17.21 15.38 8.36
N ALA A 437 18.02 14.77 7.51
CA ALA A 437 19.40 15.14 7.29
C ALA A 437 19.77 14.90 5.83
N THR A 438 20.74 15.65 5.32
CA THR A 438 21.37 15.39 4.02
C THR A 438 22.86 15.20 4.20
N PHE A 439 23.43 14.24 3.48
CA PHE A 439 24.88 14.08 3.35
C PHE A 439 25.23 13.78 1.90
N THR A 440 26.47 14.07 1.51
CA THR A 440 26.97 13.83 0.16
C THR A 440 27.90 12.61 0.12
N LEU A 441 27.98 11.96 -1.02
CA LEU A 441 28.82 10.80 -1.32
C LEU A 441 29.62 11.10 -2.59
N ASP A 442 30.95 10.96 -2.56
CA ASP A 442 31.77 10.94 -3.77
C ASP A 442 32.49 9.57 -3.92
N ASN A 443 32.84 9.23 -5.17
CA ASN A 443 33.70 8.08 -5.48
C ASN A 443 34.58 8.34 -6.71
N ASP A 444 35.77 7.73 -6.74
CA ASP A 444 36.73 7.81 -7.85
C ASP A 444 36.92 6.48 -8.62
N GLU A 445 35.99 5.52 -8.44
CA GLU A 445 35.94 4.26 -9.17
C GLU A 445 34.51 3.96 -9.71
N THR A 446 34.41 3.42 -10.93
CA THR A 446 33.15 2.91 -11.50
C THR A 446 32.67 1.69 -10.70
N GLU A 447 31.74 1.89 -9.75
CA GLU A 447 31.14 0.82 -8.96
C GLU A 447 29.78 1.19 -8.35
N THR A 448 29.06 0.17 -7.87
CA THR A 448 27.85 0.35 -7.05
C THR A 448 28.25 0.51 -5.58
N VAL A 449 28.17 1.73 -5.06
CA VAL A 449 28.39 2.01 -3.63
C VAL A 449 27.09 1.71 -2.87
N THR A 450 27.15 0.87 -1.83
CA THR A 450 26.00 0.58 -0.98
C THR A 450 26.03 1.45 0.28
N VAL A 451 25.11 2.41 0.39
CA VAL A 451 24.95 3.24 1.59
C VAL A 451 23.95 2.57 2.52
N THR A 452 24.37 2.22 3.74
CA THR A 452 23.54 1.57 4.76
C THR A 452 23.42 2.47 5.99
N ALA A 453 22.19 2.71 6.45
CA ALA A 453 21.90 3.41 7.70
C ALA A 453 21.47 2.41 8.79
N TYR A 454 22.02 2.57 9.98
CA TYR A 454 21.81 1.75 11.17
C TYR A 454 21.33 2.62 12.35
N TRP A 455 20.21 2.20 12.94
CA TRP A 455 19.55 2.84 14.09
C TRP A 455 19.31 1.84 15.24
N ASP A 456 20.14 0.81 15.33
CA ASP A 456 20.26 -0.01 16.55
C ASP A 456 21.67 -0.60 16.66
N ALA A 457 22.05 -0.99 17.87
CA ALA A 457 23.42 -1.37 18.19
C ALA A 457 23.82 -2.74 17.60
N VAL A 458 24.49 -2.72 16.45
CA VAL A 458 25.04 -3.93 15.81
C VAL A 458 26.04 -4.64 16.74
N THR A 459 25.88 -5.96 16.91
CA THR A 459 26.78 -6.82 17.70
C THR A 459 28.15 -7.02 17.04
N GLY A 460 28.95 -5.95 16.98
CA GLY A 460 30.27 -5.95 16.33
C GLY A 460 31.25 -4.87 16.79
N GLY A 461 30.76 -3.71 17.27
CA GLY A 461 31.61 -2.64 17.81
C GLY A 461 31.58 -1.29 17.08
N GLY A 462 30.66 -1.08 16.13
CA GLY A 462 30.24 0.26 15.73
C GLY A 462 29.35 0.84 16.83
N ASN A 463 29.79 1.93 17.48
CA ASN A 463 28.97 2.73 18.39
C ASN A 463 28.57 4.00 17.64
N GLY A 464 27.28 4.34 17.60
CA GLY A 464 26.85 5.60 16.98
C GLY A 464 25.38 5.91 17.21
N GLY A 465 24.50 5.16 16.54
CA GLY A 465 23.10 5.53 16.43
C GLY A 465 22.22 5.31 17.67
N ASP A 466 21.16 6.11 17.77
CA ASP A 466 20.03 5.93 18.67
C ASP A 466 19.24 4.67 18.32
N SER A 467 18.74 3.96 19.32
CA SER A 467 17.99 2.70 19.15
C SER A 467 16.49 2.95 19.02
N PHE A 468 15.87 2.47 17.94
CA PHE A 468 14.39 2.50 17.78
C PHE A 468 13.70 1.23 18.32
N GLY A 469 14.48 0.24 18.80
CA GLY A 469 13.98 -1.03 19.31
C GLY A 469 13.82 -2.13 18.24
N THR A 470 14.14 -1.83 16.98
CA THR A 470 14.22 -2.78 15.87
C THR A 470 15.69 -3.02 15.50
N LEU A 471 16.15 -4.28 15.50
CA LEU A 471 17.52 -4.64 15.07
C LEU A 471 17.61 -4.66 13.52
N LEU A 472 17.37 -3.51 12.91
CA LEU A 472 17.22 -3.33 11.47
C LEU A 472 18.15 -2.24 10.92
N SER A 473 18.26 -2.24 9.60
CA SER A 473 19.01 -1.27 8.81
C SER A 473 18.30 -1.07 7.48
N THR A 474 18.47 0.09 6.86
CA THR A 474 18.03 0.35 5.48
C THR A 474 19.24 0.59 4.61
N SER A 475 19.17 0.27 3.33
CA SER A 475 20.24 0.58 2.39
C SER A 475 19.70 1.02 1.03
N ILE A 476 20.49 1.87 0.38
CA ILE A 476 20.34 2.25 -1.03
C ILE A 476 21.66 2.00 -1.76
N THR A 477 21.59 1.94 -3.08
CA THR A 477 22.74 1.82 -3.97
C THR A 477 22.88 3.09 -4.80
N VAL A 478 24.12 3.56 -4.96
CA VAL A 478 24.48 4.63 -5.89
C VAL A 478 25.45 4.03 -6.91
N ASP A 479 25.03 4.00 -8.17
CA ASP A 479 25.82 3.44 -9.26
C ASP A 479 26.71 4.53 -9.86
N PHE A 480 27.96 4.64 -9.38
CA PHE A 480 28.96 5.52 -9.98
C PHE A 480 29.36 4.97 -11.34
N THR A 481 29.03 5.71 -12.39
CA THR A 481 29.28 5.34 -13.78
C THR A 481 30.57 5.97 -14.29
N GLY A 482 31.26 5.25 -15.17
CA GLY A 482 32.48 5.72 -15.80
C GLY A 482 32.25 7.01 -16.60
N SER A 483 33.01 8.05 -16.26
CA SER A 483 33.18 9.24 -17.11
C SER A 483 33.47 8.82 -18.57
N ILE A 484 32.74 9.39 -19.54
CA ILE A 484 32.71 8.88 -20.91
C ILE A 484 34.01 9.27 -21.64
N PRO A 485 34.94 8.32 -21.88
CA PRO A 485 36.22 8.66 -22.49
C PRO A 485 36.04 9.13 -23.94
N PRO A 486 36.98 9.91 -24.49
CA PRO A 486 36.96 10.27 -25.90
C PRO A 486 37.03 9.01 -26.76
N SER A 487 36.02 8.81 -27.61
CA SER A 487 35.91 7.63 -28.47
C SER A 487 36.52 7.88 -29.84
N ILE A 488 37.02 6.80 -30.44
CA ILE A 488 37.28 6.69 -31.87
C ILE A 488 36.30 5.64 -32.41
N SER A 489 35.59 5.95 -33.50
CA SER A 489 34.55 5.09 -34.06
C SER A 489 34.50 5.23 -35.58
N SER A 490 34.68 4.12 -36.29
CA SER A 490 34.42 4.05 -37.72
C SER A 490 32.92 4.05 -38.00
N THR A 491 32.49 4.70 -39.08
CA THR A 491 31.06 4.78 -39.46
C THR A 491 30.40 3.45 -39.84
N SER A 492 31.17 2.36 -39.90
CA SER A 492 30.72 0.95 -39.97
C SER A 492 31.94 0.01 -39.93
N SER A 493 31.82 -1.20 -39.38
CA SER A 493 32.82 -2.27 -39.53
C SER A 493 33.18 -2.47 -41.01
N THR A 494 34.48 -2.50 -41.32
CA THR A 494 34.96 -2.67 -42.69
C THR A 494 35.47 -4.10 -42.90
N THR A 495 34.66 -4.95 -43.52
CA THR A 495 35.14 -6.25 -43.98
C THR A 495 35.92 -6.12 -45.29
N LEU A 496 37.23 -6.36 -45.20
CA LEU A 496 38.15 -6.41 -46.33
C LEU A 496 38.49 -7.86 -46.69
N LEU A 497 39.06 -8.03 -47.89
CA LEU A 497 39.56 -9.31 -48.38
C LEU A 497 41.07 -9.16 -48.58
N THR A 498 41.84 -10.19 -48.21
CA THR A 498 43.29 -10.24 -48.44
C THR A 498 43.65 -9.87 -49.88
N SER A 499 44.32 -8.72 -50.05
CA SER A 499 44.53 -8.06 -51.34
C SER A 499 45.72 -7.12 -51.28
N SER A 500 46.53 -7.10 -52.34
CA SER A 500 47.67 -6.17 -52.52
C SER A 500 47.26 -4.89 -53.28
N ALA A 501 46.14 -4.31 -52.89
CA ALA A 501 45.56 -3.13 -53.53
C ALA A 501 44.76 -2.36 -52.50
N ASP A 502 44.99 -1.05 -52.45
CA ASP A 502 44.39 -0.13 -51.48
C ASP A 502 42.87 -0.25 -51.51
N GLN A 503 42.27 -0.53 -50.35
CA GLN A 503 40.82 -0.63 -50.19
C GLN A 503 40.32 0.48 -49.26
N PRO A 504 39.21 1.15 -49.59
CA PRO A 504 38.64 2.17 -48.73
C PRO A 504 38.14 1.54 -47.44
N ILE A 505 38.40 2.22 -46.33
CA ILE A 505 37.74 1.95 -45.05
C ILE A 505 36.64 2.98 -44.80
N SER A 506 35.79 2.69 -43.82
CA SER A 506 34.82 3.63 -43.29
C SER A 506 35.47 4.96 -42.88
N ASN A 507 34.67 6.04 -42.89
CA ASN A 507 35.12 7.30 -42.28
C ASN A 507 35.23 7.09 -40.76
N ILE A 508 36.23 7.69 -40.13
CA ILE A 508 36.42 7.65 -38.68
C ILE A 508 35.83 8.92 -38.07
N ILE A 509 35.13 8.79 -36.95
CA ILE A 509 34.65 9.88 -36.11
C ILE A 509 35.36 9.75 -34.76
N ILE A 510 36.05 10.81 -34.34
CA ILE A 510 36.54 10.96 -32.97
C ILE A 510 35.58 11.89 -32.26
N SER A 511 35.09 11.48 -31.09
CA SER A 511 34.13 12.23 -30.29
C SER A 511 34.69 12.48 -28.89
N ASP A 512 34.43 13.66 -28.34
CA ASP A 512 34.76 14.01 -26.96
C ASP A 512 33.46 14.45 -26.27
N PRO A 513 32.66 13.50 -25.72
CA PRO A 513 31.29 13.77 -25.27
C PRO A 513 31.25 14.82 -24.14
N GLU A 514 32.19 14.75 -23.21
CA GLU A 514 32.31 15.62 -22.05
C GLU A 514 33.24 16.83 -22.30
N GLY A 515 34.19 16.70 -23.24
CA GLY A 515 35.06 17.77 -23.68
C GLY A 515 36.36 17.91 -22.87
N GLY A 516 37.29 18.70 -23.38
CA GLY A 516 38.57 18.96 -22.72
C GLY A 516 39.64 17.89 -22.87
N ASN A 517 39.31 16.70 -23.40
CA ASN A 517 40.28 15.61 -23.59
C ASN A 517 41.18 15.81 -24.83
N LEU A 518 40.65 16.37 -25.92
CA LEU A 518 41.43 16.68 -27.12
C LEU A 518 42.22 17.98 -26.95
N THR A 519 43.43 17.90 -26.39
CA THR A 519 44.25 19.07 -26.05
C THR A 519 45.42 19.36 -27.00
N ILE A 520 45.90 20.60 -26.97
CA ILE A 520 47.07 21.07 -27.74
C ILE A 520 48.42 20.46 -27.28
N ALA A 521 48.44 19.62 -26.24
CA ALA A 521 49.68 19.14 -25.63
C ALA A 521 50.41 18.12 -26.51
N ASN A 522 49.67 17.16 -27.07
CA ASN A 522 50.23 16.04 -27.83
C ASN A 522 49.61 15.86 -29.22
N GLY A 523 48.37 16.31 -29.47
CA GLY A 523 47.64 16.01 -30.71
C GLY A 523 47.03 14.60 -30.70
N ILE A 524 46.47 14.20 -31.84
CA ILE A 524 45.82 12.90 -32.03
C ILE A 524 46.74 12.03 -32.89
N LEU A 525 47.10 10.84 -32.41
CA LEU A 525 47.78 9.80 -33.19
C LEU A 525 46.79 8.67 -33.45
N ILE A 526 46.81 8.11 -34.66
CA ILE A 526 45.97 6.98 -35.08
C ILE A 526 46.86 5.95 -35.78
N ARG A 527 46.72 4.66 -35.51
CA ARG A 527 47.52 3.60 -36.14
C ARG A 527 46.70 2.42 -36.64
N VAL A 528 47.27 1.68 -37.59
CA VAL A 528 46.88 0.28 -37.80
C VAL A 528 47.52 -0.57 -36.68
N PRO A 529 46.79 -1.49 -36.03
CA PRO A 529 47.33 -2.31 -34.94
C PRO A 529 48.41 -3.31 -35.36
N SER A 530 49.14 -3.79 -34.34
CA SER A 530 50.23 -4.74 -34.52
C SER A 530 49.80 -6.13 -35.00
N ASP A 531 48.56 -6.59 -34.77
CA ASP A 531 48.18 -7.96 -35.18
C ASP A 531 47.86 -8.04 -36.68
N LEU A 532 47.67 -6.88 -37.34
CA LEU A 532 47.59 -6.74 -38.79
C LEU A 532 48.95 -6.37 -39.43
N THR A 533 50.06 -6.98 -38.97
CA THR A 533 51.51 -6.72 -39.27
C THR A 533 51.97 -6.42 -40.73
N ASP A 534 51.10 -6.53 -41.74
CA ASP A 534 51.38 -6.33 -43.18
C ASP A 534 50.32 -5.40 -43.81
N THR A 535 49.59 -4.65 -42.98
CA THR A 535 48.51 -3.73 -43.36
C THR A 535 48.91 -2.31 -42.98
N TYR A 536 48.81 -1.37 -43.93
CA TYR A 536 49.31 -0.01 -43.74
C TYR A 536 48.38 1.04 -44.39
N PHE A 537 48.39 2.26 -43.87
CA PHE A 537 47.64 3.38 -44.46
C PHE A 537 48.26 3.82 -45.78
N ASP A 538 47.43 4.05 -46.79
CA ASP A 538 47.86 4.63 -48.07
C ASP A 538 48.33 6.08 -47.87
N ASN A 539 49.64 6.29 -47.82
CA ASN A 539 50.28 7.62 -47.69
C ASN A 539 49.97 8.58 -48.86
N SER A 540 49.38 8.07 -49.95
CA SER A 540 48.98 8.84 -51.12
C SER A 540 47.49 9.22 -51.12
N ALA A 541 46.73 8.69 -50.16
CA ALA A 541 45.33 9.02 -49.94
C ALA A 541 45.15 10.50 -49.59
N THR A 542 44.07 11.10 -50.10
CA THR A 542 43.72 12.50 -49.78
C THR A 542 42.80 12.53 -48.57
N ILE A 543 43.37 12.73 -47.39
CA ILE A 543 42.63 12.75 -46.12
C ILE A 543 41.86 14.08 -45.97
N GLY A 544 40.56 13.97 -45.69
CA GLY A 544 39.70 15.10 -45.33
C GLY A 544 39.42 15.11 -43.83
N LEU A 545 39.76 16.22 -43.16
CA LEU A 545 39.48 16.47 -41.74
C LEU A 545 38.38 17.51 -41.60
N ASN A 546 37.35 17.23 -40.79
CA ASN A 546 36.22 18.12 -40.56
C ASN A 546 35.84 18.12 -39.07
N THR A 547 35.91 19.27 -38.40
CA THR A 547 35.56 19.40 -36.98
C THR A 547 34.21 20.08 -36.76
N THR A 548 33.59 19.81 -35.63
CA THR A 548 32.40 20.51 -35.14
C THR A 548 32.74 21.40 -33.93
N GLY A 549 31.83 22.33 -33.61
CA GLY A 549 31.90 23.24 -32.47
C GLY A 549 33.21 24.04 -32.33
N THR A 550 33.97 23.81 -31.26
CA THR A 550 35.16 24.62 -30.91
C THR A 550 36.52 23.99 -31.25
N LEU A 551 36.56 22.68 -31.45
CA LEU A 551 37.74 21.92 -31.83
C LEU A 551 38.34 22.40 -33.17
N VAL A 552 39.66 22.66 -33.18
CA VAL A 552 40.39 23.04 -34.40
C VAL A 552 41.69 22.24 -34.53
N VAL A 553 41.85 21.51 -35.64
CA VAL A 553 43.04 20.70 -35.95
C VAL A 553 43.83 21.25 -37.14
N GLY A 554 45.11 20.87 -37.21
CA GLY A 554 45.99 21.10 -38.36
C GLY A 554 45.88 20.00 -39.42
N ALA A 555 46.83 19.98 -40.36
CA ALA A 555 46.90 18.94 -41.39
C ALA A 555 47.39 17.61 -40.82
N ALA A 556 46.90 16.49 -41.36
CA ALA A 556 47.41 15.16 -41.05
C ALA A 556 48.79 14.94 -41.68
N ASP A 557 49.72 14.40 -40.89
CA ASP A 557 51.05 13.94 -41.32
C ASP A 557 51.14 12.41 -41.13
N PHE A 558 51.62 11.67 -42.13
CA PHE A 558 51.93 10.25 -41.99
C PHE A 558 53.32 10.06 -41.37
N LEU A 559 53.42 9.17 -40.38
CA LEU A 559 54.63 8.87 -39.63
C LEU A 559 54.97 7.37 -39.73
N PRO A 560 56.27 7.00 -39.78
CA PRO A 560 56.68 5.61 -39.63
C PRO A 560 56.37 5.10 -38.22
N ASP A 561 55.90 3.86 -38.13
CA ASP A 561 55.81 3.14 -36.87
C ASP A 561 57.23 2.89 -36.32
N PRO A 562 57.49 3.16 -35.02
CA PRO A 562 58.80 2.91 -34.42
C PRO A 562 59.20 1.42 -34.34
N ASP A 563 58.28 0.46 -34.44
CA ASP A 563 58.53 -0.97 -34.23
C ASP A 563 58.84 -1.74 -35.53
N ASP A 564 58.21 -1.42 -36.67
CA ASP A 564 58.49 -2.05 -37.97
C ASP A 564 59.20 -1.12 -38.99
N GLY A 565 58.95 0.20 -38.92
CA GLY A 565 59.53 1.23 -39.79
C GLY A 565 58.73 1.61 -41.02
N ASP A 566 57.51 1.07 -41.19
CA ASP A 566 56.57 1.39 -42.28
C ASP A 566 55.51 2.41 -41.82
N GLU A 567 54.77 3.04 -42.75
CA GLU A 567 54.00 4.27 -42.50
C GLU A 567 52.58 4.01 -41.92
N ASN A 568 52.54 3.34 -40.77
CA ASN A 568 51.29 2.86 -40.15
C ASN A 568 50.61 3.88 -39.20
N ILE A 569 51.22 5.05 -38.96
CA ILE A 569 50.72 6.07 -38.01
C ILE A 569 50.31 7.35 -38.76
N ILE A 570 49.15 7.90 -38.39
CA ILE A 570 48.67 9.22 -38.79
C ILE A 570 48.72 10.14 -37.58
N TYR A 571 49.36 11.30 -37.72
CA TYR A 571 49.42 12.34 -36.71
C TYR A 571 48.58 13.57 -37.12
N ILE A 572 47.68 14.02 -36.24
CA ILE A 572 46.81 15.18 -36.44
C ILE A 572 47.02 16.15 -35.27
N PRO A 573 47.69 17.30 -35.48
CA PRO A 573 47.97 18.25 -34.40
C PRO A 573 46.71 19.03 -34.01
N VAL A 574 46.36 19.03 -32.73
CA VAL A 574 45.28 19.87 -32.17
C VAL A 574 45.81 21.30 -31.94
N THR A 575 45.04 22.31 -32.36
CA THR A 575 45.41 23.73 -32.29
C THR A 575 44.47 24.58 -31.43
N THR A 576 43.27 24.08 -31.16
CA THR A 576 42.32 24.56 -30.14
C THR A 576 41.53 23.34 -29.69
N GLY A 577 41.39 23.15 -28.37
CA GLY A 577 40.78 21.93 -27.82
C GLY A 577 39.26 21.88 -27.94
N SER A 578 38.72 20.73 -27.60
CA SER A 578 37.29 20.38 -27.60
C SER A 578 36.51 20.96 -26.42
N ALA A 579 35.24 21.26 -26.66
CA ALA A 579 34.18 21.35 -25.66
C ALA A 579 33.28 20.09 -25.71
N ALA A 580 32.39 19.93 -24.74
CA ALA A 580 31.43 18.81 -24.68
C ALA A 580 30.65 18.65 -25.99
N GLY A 581 30.72 17.46 -26.58
CA GLY A 581 30.05 17.11 -27.83
C GLY A 581 30.75 17.58 -29.12
N ASP A 582 31.97 18.15 -29.03
CA ASP A 582 32.81 18.40 -30.21
C ASP A 582 33.30 17.08 -30.83
N THR A 583 33.35 17.04 -32.16
CA THR A 583 33.75 15.86 -32.93
C THR A 583 34.72 16.21 -34.07
N LEU A 584 35.53 15.22 -34.48
CA LEU A 584 36.40 15.25 -35.65
C LEU A 584 36.04 14.07 -36.58
N THR A 585 35.53 14.36 -37.77
CA THR A 585 35.38 13.35 -38.83
C THR A 585 36.60 13.33 -39.74
N ILE A 586 37.17 12.14 -39.92
CA ILE A 586 38.29 11.83 -40.81
C ILE A 586 37.74 11.00 -41.98
N THR A 587 38.06 11.42 -43.21
CA THR A 587 37.47 10.86 -44.43
C THR A 587 38.54 10.56 -45.47
N GLY A 588 38.28 9.58 -46.34
CA GLY A 588 39.16 9.25 -47.48
C GLY A 588 40.36 8.37 -47.14
N LEU A 589 40.34 7.69 -45.98
CA LEU A 589 41.32 6.68 -45.60
C LEU A 589 41.21 5.42 -46.48
N GLN A 590 42.36 4.81 -46.77
CA GLN A 590 42.47 3.53 -47.48
C GLN A 590 43.59 2.70 -46.83
N LEU A 591 43.46 1.39 -46.87
CA LEU A 591 44.45 0.42 -46.39
C LEU A 591 44.92 -0.48 -47.52
N ASP A 592 46.23 -0.69 -47.66
CA ASP A 592 46.74 -1.90 -48.32
C ASP A 592 46.68 -3.03 -47.28
N THR A 593 46.00 -4.13 -47.62
CA THR A 593 45.71 -5.24 -46.69
C THR A 593 46.70 -6.39 -46.75
N GLY A 594 47.71 -6.29 -47.63
CA GLY A 594 48.76 -7.29 -47.76
C GLY A 594 48.24 -8.71 -47.94
N THR A 595 48.71 -9.62 -47.08
CA THR A 595 48.32 -11.05 -47.10
C THR A 595 47.76 -11.61 -45.79
N VAL A 596 47.56 -10.76 -44.78
CA VAL A 596 47.15 -11.16 -43.43
C VAL A 596 45.63 -11.33 -43.36
N THR A 597 45.16 -12.46 -42.84
CA THR A 597 43.77 -12.60 -42.38
C THR A 597 43.73 -12.42 -40.86
N GLY A 598 42.83 -11.56 -40.39
CA GLY A 598 42.67 -11.22 -38.98
C GLY A 598 41.43 -10.35 -38.78
N THR A 599 41.15 -9.95 -37.56
CA THR A 599 40.18 -8.89 -37.24
C THR A 599 40.76 -8.09 -36.11
N ASP A 600 40.81 -6.78 -36.30
CA ASP A 600 41.38 -5.83 -35.34
C ASP A 600 40.74 -4.44 -35.55
N THR A 601 41.01 -3.50 -34.65
CA THR A 601 40.32 -2.19 -34.54
C THR A 601 41.32 -1.04 -34.68
N ILE A 602 40.97 0.09 -35.30
CA ILE A 602 41.93 1.21 -35.41
C ILE A 602 42.25 1.78 -34.02
N ASP A 603 43.53 1.94 -33.72
CA ASP A 603 44.01 2.42 -32.42
C ASP A 603 44.28 3.93 -32.43
N MET A 604 43.97 4.62 -31.34
CA MET A 604 44.22 6.05 -31.10
C MET A 604 45.04 6.31 -29.81
N SER A 605 45.93 7.30 -29.88
CA SER A 605 46.70 7.84 -28.76
C SER A 605 46.54 9.36 -28.66
N LEU A 606 46.31 9.85 -27.43
CA LEU A 606 46.18 11.28 -27.10
C LEU A 606 47.31 11.80 -26.20
N ASP A 607 48.18 10.91 -25.70
CA ASP A 607 49.31 11.22 -24.82
C ASP A 607 50.66 11.28 -25.55
N GLY A 608 50.68 10.94 -26.84
CA GLY A 608 51.87 10.96 -27.69
C GLY A 608 52.72 9.68 -27.67
N GLY A 609 52.16 8.55 -27.20
CA GLY A 609 52.86 7.26 -27.29
C GLY A 609 52.10 6.02 -26.80
N THR A 610 51.04 6.18 -26.00
CA THR A 610 50.20 5.08 -25.51
C THR A 610 48.88 5.06 -26.29
N TYR A 611 48.65 3.98 -27.04
CA TYR A 611 47.39 3.75 -27.75
C TYR A 611 46.41 3.10 -26.79
N ALA A 612 45.65 3.94 -26.09
CA ALA A 612 44.74 3.54 -25.01
C ALA A 612 43.26 3.51 -25.44
N TYR A 613 42.97 3.95 -26.67
CA TYR A 613 41.62 3.99 -27.24
C TYR A 613 41.63 3.20 -28.53
N SER A 614 40.61 2.37 -28.76
CA SER A 614 40.48 1.55 -29.96
C SER A 614 39.09 1.75 -30.57
N ASP A 615 39.01 1.61 -31.90
CA ASP A 615 37.79 1.72 -32.70
C ASP A 615 36.74 0.72 -32.21
N ASP A 616 35.49 1.15 -32.05
CA ASP A 616 34.37 0.25 -31.72
C ASP A 616 33.98 -0.63 -32.91
N GLU A 617 34.39 -0.24 -34.11
CA GLU A 617 34.11 -0.93 -35.36
C GLU A 617 35.38 -1.58 -35.94
N THR A 618 35.22 -2.82 -36.41
CA THR A 618 36.35 -3.69 -36.75
C THR A 618 36.79 -3.57 -38.20
N ILE A 619 38.09 -3.80 -38.44
CA ILE A 619 38.64 -4.15 -39.75
C ILE A 619 38.84 -5.67 -39.79
N THR A 620 37.87 -6.38 -40.37
CA THR A 620 37.96 -7.82 -40.61
C THR A 620 38.59 -8.09 -41.98
N ILE A 621 39.78 -8.69 -42.02
CA ILE A 621 40.40 -9.19 -43.26
C ILE A 621 40.22 -10.73 -43.31
N GLN A 622 39.33 -11.23 -44.19
CA GLN A 622 38.83 -12.63 -44.07
C GLN A 622 38.99 -13.56 -45.29
N ALA A 623 38.63 -14.83 -45.04
CA ALA A 623 38.18 -15.87 -46.00
C ALA A 623 36.70 -16.27 -45.67
N ALA A 624 36.10 -17.39 -46.12
CA ALA A 624 34.66 -17.74 -45.85
C ALA A 624 34.39 -19.28 -45.78
N ALA A 625 33.24 -19.85 -45.33
CA ALA A 625 31.87 -19.35 -45.01
C ALA A 625 31.18 -20.17 -43.85
N SER A 626 29.83 -20.20 -43.74
CA SER A 626 29.05 -20.50 -42.50
C SER A 626 28.13 -21.77 -42.47
N ASN A 627 27.30 -21.96 -41.40
CA ASN A 627 26.82 -23.25 -40.84
C ASN A 627 25.35 -23.39 -40.30
N GLU A 628 24.50 -22.34 -40.31
CA GLU A 628 23.12 -22.25 -39.70
C GLU A 628 21.97 -22.65 -40.67
N TYR A 629 20.80 -23.08 -40.18
CA TYR A 629 19.62 -23.48 -41.00
C TYR A 629 18.31 -22.75 -40.62
N ASN A 630 17.76 -21.98 -41.55
CA ASN A 630 16.52 -21.22 -41.38
C ASN A 630 15.35 -21.79 -42.20
N TRP A 631 14.18 -21.98 -41.58
CA TRP A 631 12.95 -22.35 -42.29
C TRP A 631 12.38 -21.14 -43.05
N LEU A 632 12.17 -21.34 -44.35
CA LEU A 632 11.64 -20.34 -45.27
C LEU A 632 10.16 -20.56 -45.64
N GLY A 633 9.63 -21.78 -45.45
CA GLY A 633 8.24 -22.15 -45.77
C GLY A 633 7.77 -21.86 -47.21
N ASN A 634 8.70 -21.69 -48.17
CA ASN A 634 8.39 -21.15 -49.49
C ASN A 634 7.61 -22.09 -50.44
N VAL A 635 7.53 -23.39 -50.15
CA VAL A 635 6.99 -24.40 -51.09
C VAL A 635 5.88 -25.26 -50.48
N SER A 636 6.03 -25.71 -49.24
CA SER A 636 5.12 -26.65 -48.57
C SER A 636 5.35 -26.66 -47.07
N THR A 637 4.45 -27.29 -46.30
CA THR A 637 4.67 -27.57 -44.87
C THR A 637 5.68 -28.70 -44.61
N VAL A 638 5.87 -29.61 -45.59
CA VAL A 638 6.71 -30.82 -45.47
C VAL A 638 8.17 -30.52 -45.07
N TRP A 639 8.59 -31.00 -43.90
CA TRP A 639 9.93 -30.80 -43.32
C TRP A 639 11.09 -31.25 -44.22
N SER A 640 11.00 -32.47 -44.78
CA SER A 640 12.06 -33.09 -45.59
C SER A 640 12.37 -32.36 -46.91
N ASN A 641 11.52 -31.41 -47.32
CA ASN A 641 11.69 -30.65 -48.55
C ASN A 641 12.76 -29.55 -48.40
N GLY A 642 13.99 -29.85 -48.82
CA GLY A 642 15.12 -28.91 -48.85
C GLY A 642 14.88 -27.55 -49.52
N SER A 643 13.83 -27.38 -50.34
CA SER A 643 13.46 -26.06 -50.91
C SER A 643 12.78 -25.12 -49.91
N ASN A 644 12.43 -25.62 -48.73
CA ASN A 644 11.93 -24.84 -47.59
C ASN A 644 13.07 -24.34 -46.68
N TRP A 645 14.34 -24.68 -46.95
CA TRP A 645 15.48 -24.32 -46.12
C TRP A 645 16.47 -23.42 -46.87
N ASP A 646 17.07 -22.45 -46.19
CA ASP A 646 18.06 -21.51 -46.74
C ASP A 646 19.34 -22.20 -47.28
N GLN A 647 19.82 -23.25 -46.61
CA GLN A 647 20.93 -24.08 -47.06
C GLN A 647 20.57 -25.04 -48.21
N GLY A 648 19.29 -25.11 -48.61
CA GLY A 648 18.82 -25.94 -49.74
C GLY A 648 18.66 -27.43 -49.44
N SER A 649 18.79 -27.84 -48.17
CA SER A 649 18.53 -29.19 -47.66
C SER A 649 17.96 -29.13 -46.25
N ALA A 650 17.23 -30.17 -45.82
CA ALA A 650 16.79 -30.28 -44.43
C ALA A 650 17.99 -30.38 -43.46
N PRO A 651 17.87 -29.88 -42.21
CA PRO A 651 18.92 -29.92 -41.20
C PRO A 651 19.42 -31.33 -40.90
N GLY A 652 20.72 -31.45 -40.68
CA GLY A 652 21.39 -32.66 -40.24
C GLY A 652 21.68 -32.67 -38.74
N ALA A 653 22.38 -33.73 -38.30
CA ALA A 653 22.81 -33.83 -36.91
C ALA A 653 23.83 -32.75 -36.54
N GLY A 654 23.59 -32.04 -35.44
CA GLY A 654 24.43 -30.93 -34.98
C GLY A 654 24.28 -29.63 -35.77
N ASN A 655 23.18 -29.44 -36.50
CA ASN A 655 22.81 -28.13 -37.04
C ASN A 655 21.91 -27.37 -36.06
N ASP A 656 22.03 -26.04 -36.11
CA ASP A 656 21.16 -25.07 -35.45
C ASP A 656 19.99 -24.73 -36.37
N VAL A 657 18.77 -24.75 -35.83
CA VAL A 657 17.52 -24.70 -36.61
C VAL A 657 16.60 -23.61 -36.08
N VAL A 658 16.21 -22.69 -36.95
CA VAL A 658 15.25 -21.62 -36.65
C VAL A 658 13.97 -21.78 -37.46
N ILE A 659 12.83 -21.94 -36.79
CA ILE A 659 11.50 -22.00 -37.38
C ILE A 659 10.86 -20.62 -37.32
N LYS A 660 10.61 -20.04 -38.49
CA LYS A 660 10.16 -18.66 -38.63
C LYS A 660 8.66 -18.56 -38.85
N ASN A 661 8.06 -17.42 -38.48
CA ASN A 661 6.67 -17.12 -38.81
C ASN A 661 6.52 -16.91 -40.34
N VAL A 662 6.09 -17.96 -41.04
CA VAL A 662 5.92 -18.00 -42.49
C VAL A 662 4.63 -18.72 -42.88
N THR A 663 4.14 -18.47 -44.09
CA THR A 663 2.81 -18.94 -44.56
C THR A 663 2.60 -20.46 -44.53
N ASN A 664 3.68 -21.26 -44.57
CA ASN A 664 3.61 -22.71 -44.42
C ASN A 664 4.49 -23.11 -43.22
N SER A 665 3.89 -23.22 -42.03
CA SER A 665 4.52 -23.83 -40.86
C SER A 665 5.03 -25.23 -41.18
N PRO A 666 6.19 -25.65 -40.64
CA PRO A 666 6.67 -27.01 -40.78
C PRO A 666 5.74 -28.04 -40.14
N VAL A 667 5.54 -29.15 -40.84
CA VAL A 667 4.96 -30.40 -40.33
C VAL A 667 5.97 -31.51 -40.61
N LEU A 668 6.30 -32.31 -39.59
CA LEU A 668 7.21 -33.45 -39.78
C LEU A 668 6.59 -34.53 -40.66
N ASP A 669 7.38 -35.03 -41.61
CA ASP A 669 7.09 -36.23 -42.41
C ASP A 669 8.09 -37.37 -42.15
N GLU A 670 9.06 -37.12 -41.28
CA GLU A 670 10.05 -38.06 -40.77
C GLU A 670 10.60 -37.59 -39.41
N ASN A 671 11.14 -38.50 -38.60
CA ASN A 671 11.79 -38.16 -37.32
C ASN A 671 13.01 -37.25 -37.56
N THR A 672 13.26 -36.30 -36.67
CA THR A 672 14.43 -35.40 -36.80
C THR A 672 15.75 -36.15 -36.62
N ALA A 673 16.83 -35.61 -37.19
CA ALA A 673 18.18 -35.90 -36.70
C ALA A 673 18.37 -35.27 -35.31
N ALA A 674 19.44 -35.65 -34.58
CA ALA A 674 19.79 -35.01 -33.33
C ALA A 674 20.34 -33.60 -33.58
N LEU A 675 19.47 -32.59 -33.45
CA LEU A 675 19.79 -31.18 -33.69
C LEU A 675 20.68 -30.62 -32.56
N ALA A 676 21.42 -29.54 -32.85
CA ALA A 676 22.13 -28.80 -31.82
C ALA A 676 21.13 -27.92 -31.05
N SER A 677 20.40 -27.08 -31.78
CA SER A 677 19.34 -26.23 -31.27
C SER A 677 18.10 -26.31 -32.16
N LEU A 678 16.93 -26.05 -31.56
CA LEU A 678 15.68 -25.76 -32.25
C LEU A 678 15.05 -24.52 -31.61
N GLU A 679 14.88 -23.48 -32.39
CA GLU A 679 14.20 -22.23 -32.05
C GLU A 679 12.88 -22.15 -32.83
N ILE A 680 11.79 -21.79 -32.16
CA ILE A 680 10.51 -21.44 -32.79
C ILE A 680 10.25 -19.97 -32.48
N GLU A 681 10.32 -19.11 -33.51
CA GLU A 681 10.09 -17.66 -33.41
C GLU A 681 8.63 -17.34 -32.95
N PRO A 682 8.37 -16.13 -32.41
CA PRO A 682 7.02 -15.68 -32.09
C PRO A 682 6.04 -15.84 -33.26
N ASP A 683 4.80 -16.24 -32.95
CA ASP A 683 3.72 -16.56 -33.91
C ASP A 683 4.05 -17.70 -34.91
N ALA A 684 5.19 -18.39 -34.81
CA ALA A 684 5.51 -19.56 -35.62
C ALA A 684 4.99 -20.87 -34.97
N SER A 685 4.87 -21.94 -35.75
CA SER A 685 4.51 -23.25 -35.21
C SER A 685 5.28 -24.40 -35.86
N LEU A 686 5.49 -25.48 -35.10
CA LEU A 686 6.02 -26.76 -35.58
C LEU A 686 5.07 -27.88 -35.15
N ASP A 687 4.57 -28.64 -36.13
CA ASP A 687 3.74 -29.82 -35.90
C ASP A 687 4.57 -31.10 -36.04
N LEU A 688 4.61 -31.91 -34.98
CA LEU A 688 5.31 -33.19 -34.96
C LEU A 688 4.54 -34.32 -35.67
N ALA A 689 3.21 -34.22 -35.80
CA ALA A 689 2.34 -35.15 -36.52
C ALA A 689 2.68 -36.65 -36.31
N GLY A 690 2.91 -37.08 -35.06
CA GLY A 690 3.23 -38.46 -34.72
C GLY A 690 4.71 -38.87 -34.89
N PHE A 691 5.62 -37.93 -35.20
CA PHE A 691 7.06 -38.18 -35.41
C PHE A 691 7.95 -37.71 -34.25
N ASN A 692 9.07 -38.41 -34.04
CA ASN A 692 9.98 -38.14 -32.92
C ASN A 692 10.83 -36.88 -33.16
N LEU A 693 10.92 -36.03 -32.14
CA LEU A 693 11.81 -34.87 -32.06
C LEU A 693 13.04 -35.16 -31.18
N SER A 694 14.24 -34.79 -31.65
CA SER A 694 15.48 -34.83 -30.87
C SER A 694 16.33 -33.57 -31.09
N THR A 695 16.49 -32.76 -30.04
CA THR A 695 17.38 -31.59 -30.01
C THR A 695 18.12 -31.52 -28.66
N THR A 696 19.22 -30.75 -28.59
CA THR A 696 19.89 -30.50 -27.31
C THR A 696 19.21 -29.35 -26.59
N THR A 697 19.19 -28.17 -27.21
CA THR A 697 18.48 -26.98 -26.71
C THR A 697 17.20 -26.77 -27.50
N PHE A 698 16.13 -26.40 -26.79
CA PHE A 698 14.87 -25.96 -27.36
C PHE A 698 14.56 -24.54 -26.83
N THR A 699 14.05 -23.67 -27.70
CA THR A 699 13.56 -22.32 -27.39
C THR A 699 12.27 -22.10 -28.18
N ASN A 700 11.23 -21.58 -27.55
CA ASN A 700 9.87 -21.65 -28.07
C ASN A 700 9.06 -20.39 -27.75
N ASP A 701 9.23 -19.33 -28.53
CA ASP A 701 8.32 -18.16 -28.47
C ASP A 701 6.98 -18.41 -29.22
N GLY A 702 6.89 -19.52 -29.97
CA GLY A 702 5.73 -19.91 -30.78
C GLY A 702 4.94 -21.09 -30.23
N THR A 703 4.60 -22.06 -31.09
CA THR A 703 3.82 -23.25 -30.71
C THR A 703 4.45 -24.57 -31.20
N LEU A 704 4.70 -25.50 -30.28
CA LEU A 704 5.01 -26.90 -30.59
C LEU A 704 3.74 -27.75 -30.47
N MET A 705 3.30 -28.35 -31.59
CA MET A 705 2.12 -29.22 -31.64
C MET A 705 2.53 -30.69 -31.73
N LEU A 706 1.87 -31.57 -30.97
CA LEU A 706 2.12 -33.01 -30.96
C LEU A 706 0.85 -33.84 -30.69
N GLU A 707 0.84 -35.11 -31.06
CA GLU A 707 -0.29 -36.02 -30.83
C GLU A 707 -0.27 -36.58 -29.39
N GLY A 708 0.92 -36.82 -28.83
CA GLY A 708 1.17 -37.37 -27.50
C GLY A 708 1.71 -38.81 -27.48
N GLY A 709 1.76 -39.48 -28.63
CA GLY A 709 2.32 -40.84 -28.80
C GLY A 709 3.80 -40.89 -29.17
N GLU A 710 4.41 -39.73 -29.44
CA GLU A 710 5.78 -39.59 -29.94
C GLU A 710 6.85 -39.80 -28.87
N THR A 711 8.10 -40.00 -29.29
CA THR A 711 9.26 -39.82 -28.41
C THR A 711 9.87 -38.44 -28.65
N VAL A 712 9.65 -37.51 -27.73
CA VAL A 712 10.37 -36.23 -27.68
C VAL A 712 11.61 -36.41 -26.80
N THR A 713 12.74 -35.81 -27.19
CA THR A 713 13.98 -35.84 -26.41
C THR A 713 14.68 -34.49 -26.53
N ILE A 714 14.55 -33.70 -25.48
CA ILE A 714 15.12 -32.36 -25.32
C ILE A 714 16.01 -32.39 -24.07
N THR A 715 17.19 -31.75 -24.10
CA THR A 715 18.13 -31.74 -22.95
C THR A 715 17.99 -30.48 -22.11
N THR A 716 17.76 -29.34 -22.76
CA THR A 716 17.38 -28.06 -22.14
C THR A 716 16.06 -27.65 -22.78
N PHE A 717 14.97 -27.76 -22.01
CA PHE A 717 13.62 -27.42 -22.42
C PHE A 717 13.32 -25.96 -22.09
N ASP A 718 12.38 -25.36 -22.82
CA ASP A 718 11.91 -24.00 -22.59
C ASP A 718 10.61 -24.03 -21.78
N SER A 719 10.69 -23.58 -20.54
CA SER A 719 9.55 -23.43 -19.61
C SER A 719 9.09 -21.98 -19.48
N ASP A 720 9.70 -21.07 -20.22
CA ASP A 720 9.67 -19.63 -19.92
C ASP A 720 8.99 -18.83 -21.05
N SER A 721 8.71 -19.47 -22.21
CA SER A 721 8.00 -18.87 -23.33
C SER A 721 7.12 -19.85 -24.15
N GLY A 722 6.18 -19.27 -24.91
CA GLY A 722 5.30 -19.93 -25.91
C GLY A 722 4.39 -21.05 -25.41
N THR A 723 3.96 -21.91 -26.34
CA THR A 723 2.92 -22.91 -26.09
C THR A 723 3.33 -24.31 -26.54
N VAL A 724 2.92 -25.33 -25.79
CA VAL A 724 2.86 -26.72 -26.24
C VAL A 724 1.40 -27.16 -26.35
N GLU A 725 1.03 -27.73 -27.49
CA GLU A 725 -0.35 -28.11 -27.82
C GLU A 725 -0.47 -29.62 -28.11
N TYR A 726 -1.16 -30.34 -27.22
CA TYR A 726 -1.53 -31.74 -27.41
C TYR A 726 -2.82 -31.85 -28.23
N THR A 727 -2.68 -32.34 -29.45
CA THR A 727 -3.72 -32.40 -30.48
C THR A 727 -4.39 -33.76 -30.63
N GLY A 728 -3.91 -34.79 -29.92
CA GLY A 728 -4.43 -36.17 -29.93
C GLY A 728 -4.18 -36.93 -31.23
N ASP A 729 -4.62 -38.19 -31.29
CA ASP A 729 -4.52 -39.01 -32.51
C ASP A 729 -5.90 -39.57 -32.94
N THR A 730 -5.93 -40.64 -33.74
CA THR A 730 -7.20 -41.32 -34.09
C THR A 730 -7.14 -42.84 -33.83
N GLY A 731 -6.27 -43.28 -32.92
CA GLY A 731 -5.90 -44.69 -32.71
C GLY A 731 -5.42 -45.09 -31.30
N ILE A 732 -5.09 -44.15 -30.40
CA ILE A 732 -4.54 -44.34 -29.05
C ILE A 732 -5.27 -43.42 -28.06
N ASN A 733 -6.44 -43.86 -27.59
CA ASN A 733 -7.28 -43.08 -26.68
C ASN A 733 -6.79 -42.97 -25.21
N ALA A 734 -5.51 -43.19 -24.94
CA ALA A 734 -4.95 -43.17 -23.59
C ALA A 734 -3.43 -43.00 -23.60
N PHE A 735 -2.97 -41.83 -23.16
CA PHE A 735 -1.57 -41.49 -22.96
C PHE A 735 -1.20 -41.57 -21.47
N ALA A 736 -0.03 -42.14 -21.20
CA ALA A 736 0.52 -42.27 -19.85
C ALA A 736 1.73 -41.34 -19.75
N GLY A 737 1.55 -40.23 -19.05
CA GLY A 737 2.46 -39.08 -19.07
C GLY A 737 2.25 -38.16 -20.27
N LEU A 738 3.00 -37.06 -20.26
CA LEU A 738 3.05 -36.05 -21.32
C LEU A 738 4.37 -36.19 -22.09
N ALA A 739 4.30 -36.35 -23.41
CA ALA A 739 5.45 -36.75 -24.23
C ALA A 739 6.61 -35.75 -24.23
N ALA A 740 6.33 -34.45 -24.05
CA ALA A 740 7.32 -33.39 -24.00
C ALA A 740 7.93 -33.13 -22.59
N GLY A 741 7.43 -33.81 -21.55
CA GLY A 741 7.83 -33.60 -20.15
C GLY A 741 6.70 -33.04 -19.28
N ASP A 742 7.03 -32.53 -18.10
CA ASP A 742 6.05 -32.12 -17.09
C ASP A 742 6.08 -30.62 -16.72
N SER A 743 6.96 -29.83 -17.35
CA SER A 743 7.11 -28.39 -17.12
C SER A 743 6.94 -27.62 -18.43
N TYR A 744 6.09 -26.59 -18.41
CA TYR A 744 5.66 -25.82 -19.59
C TYR A 744 5.56 -24.33 -19.26
N PHE A 745 5.64 -23.47 -20.28
CA PHE A 745 5.10 -22.11 -20.16
C PHE A 745 3.57 -22.18 -20.31
N ASN A 746 3.02 -22.13 -21.53
CA ASN A 746 1.60 -22.43 -21.76
C ASN A 746 1.40 -23.89 -22.21
N LEU A 747 0.35 -24.54 -21.71
CA LEU A 747 -0.03 -25.90 -22.08
C LEU A 747 -1.49 -25.96 -22.55
N THR A 748 -1.71 -26.48 -23.75
CA THR A 748 -3.05 -26.64 -24.35
C THR A 748 -3.34 -28.09 -24.72
N PHE A 749 -4.57 -28.54 -24.46
CA PHE A 749 -5.16 -29.76 -25.02
C PHE A 749 -6.31 -29.37 -25.95
N SER A 750 -6.26 -29.81 -27.21
CA SER A 750 -7.17 -29.36 -28.28
C SER A 750 -7.73 -30.47 -29.16
N ASP A 751 -7.58 -31.73 -28.75
CA ASP A 751 -7.97 -32.88 -29.56
C ASP A 751 -9.46 -32.92 -29.94
N SER A 752 -9.68 -32.91 -31.26
CA SER A 752 -10.98 -33.01 -31.90
C SER A 752 -11.70 -34.37 -31.70
N ASP A 753 -10.99 -35.44 -31.35
CA ASP A 753 -11.58 -36.71 -30.90
C ASP A 753 -11.63 -36.74 -29.36
N SER A 754 -12.77 -36.37 -28.78
CA SER A 754 -12.96 -36.23 -27.33
C SER A 754 -12.85 -37.54 -26.50
N ASN A 755 -12.21 -38.57 -27.02
CA ASN A 755 -11.97 -39.86 -26.37
C ASN A 755 -10.53 -39.97 -25.81
N ASP A 756 -9.59 -39.12 -26.24
CA ASP A 756 -8.21 -39.20 -25.79
C ASP A 756 -8.05 -38.64 -24.36
N THR A 757 -7.20 -39.31 -23.58
CA THR A 757 -6.98 -39.01 -22.16
C THR A 757 -5.49 -38.99 -21.85
N TRP A 758 -4.98 -37.84 -21.39
CA TRP A 758 -3.63 -37.70 -20.87
C TRP A 758 -3.68 -37.88 -19.35
N THR A 759 -3.18 -39.03 -18.88
CA THR A 759 -3.03 -39.27 -17.43
C THR A 759 -1.64 -38.85 -17.00
N LEU A 760 -1.55 -37.87 -16.10
CA LEU A 760 -0.26 -37.45 -15.53
C LEU A 760 0.41 -38.61 -14.79
N ASP A 761 1.70 -38.84 -15.05
CA ASP A 761 2.54 -39.80 -14.32
C ASP A 761 3.56 -39.13 -13.37
N ASN A 762 3.60 -37.80 -13.38
CA ASN A 762 4.39 -36.93 -12.50
C ASN A 762 3.61 -35.63 -12.18
N ALA A 763 4.14 -34.75 -11.33
CA ALA A 763 3.55 -33.43 -11.07
C ALA A 763 3.73 -32.50 -12.28
N LEU A 764 2.64 -31.86 -12.69
CA LEU A 764 2.59 -30.91 -13.81
C LEU A 764 2.84 -29.49 -13.31
N ASP A 765 3.62 -28.73 -14.07
CA ASP A 765 4.08 -27.37 -13.75
C ASP A 765 3.85 -26.47 -14.99
N VAL A 766 3.04 -25.42 -14.85
CA VAL A 766 2.64 -24.55 -15.98
C VAL A 766 2.86 -23.09 -15.58
N ASN A 767 3.95 -22.48 -16.08
CA ASN A 767 4.36 -21.11 -15.76
C ASN A 767 3.48 -20.03 -16.39
N GLY A 768 2.58 -20.41 -17.29
CA GLY A 768 1.55 -19.58 -17.91
C GLY A 768 0.20 -20.29 -17.92
N ASP A 769 -0.53 -20.22 -19.03
CA ASP A 769 -1.92 -20.67 -19.11
C ASP A 769 -2.05 -22.19 -19.34
N LEU A 770 -3.00 -22.82 -18.63
CA LEU A 770 -3.42 -24.21 -18.82
C LEU A 770 -4.83 -24.26 -19.44
N SER A 771 -4.92 -24.67 -20.70
CA SER A 771 -6.21 -24.80 -21.41
C SER A 771 -6.53 -26.25 -21.80
N VAL A 772 -7.69 -26.74 -21.38
CA VAL A 772 -8.30 -27.99 -21.86
C VAL A 772 -9.50 -27.63 -22.72
N SER A 773 -9.21 -27.29 -23.97
CA SER A 773 -10.21 -26.88 -24.98
C SER A 773 -10.93 -28.06 -25.64
N ALA A 774 -10.32 -29.25 -25.61
CA ALA A 774 -10.94 -30.54 -25.93
C ALA A 774 -10.09 -31.71 -25.34
N GLY A 775 -10.51 -32.96 -25.57
CA GLY A 775 -9.88 -34.14 -24.94
C GLY A 775 -10.12 -34.25 -23.42
N THR A 776 -9.34 -35.09 -22.72
CA THR A 776 -9.40 -35.25 -21.26
C THR A 776 -8.03 -35.13 -20.59
N LEU A 777 -7.87 -34.19 -19.65
CA LEU A 777 -6.75 -34.18 -18.71
C LEU A 777 -7.12 -34.96 -17.44
N ALA A 778 -6.29 -35.93 -17.04
CA ALA A 778 -6.50 -36.73 -15.84
C ALA A 778 -5.33 -36.58 -14.86
N GLN A 779 -5.59 -35.96 -13.70
CA GLN A 779 -4.58 -35.58 -12.72
C GLN A 779 -3.90 -36.79 -12.02
N GLY A 780 -4.63 -37.89 -11.87
CA GLY A 780 -4.10 -39.14 -11.31
C GLY A 780 -3.81 -39.05 -9.80
N ALA A 781 -2.55 -38.91 -9.41
CA ALA A 781 -2.13 -38.79 -8.01
C ALA A 781 -1.11 -37.66 -7.80
N ASN A 782 -1.02 -36.75 -8.77
CA ASN A 782 0.03 -35.73 -8.84
C ASN A 782 -0.57 -34.34 -8.73
N ASN A 783 0.25 -33.36 -8.32
CA ASN A 783 -0.18 -31.97 -8.29
C ASN A 783 -0.16 -31.37 -9.70
N ILE A 784 -0.92 -30.29 -9.87
CA ILE A 784 -0.87 -29.40 -11.03
C ILE A 784 -0.62 -28.00 -10.47
N ASN A 785 0.55 -27.43 -10.73
CA ASN A 785 0.87 -26.04 -10.43
C ASN A 785 0.56 -25.17 -11.65
N ILE A 786 0.00 -23.98 -11.43
CA ILE A 786 -0.45 -23.07 -12.47
C ILE A 786 -0.08 -21.64 -12.05
N ALA A 787 0.65 -20.93 -12.91
CA ALA A 787 0.99 -19.52 -12.71
C ALA A 787 0.27 -18.55 -13.67
N GLY A 788 -0.56 -19.05 -14.59
CA GLY A 788 -1.45 -18.28 -15.45
C GLY A 788 -2.94 -18.64 -15.29
N ASP A 789 -3.73 -18.39 -16.32
CA ASP A 789 -5.16 -18.73 -16.34
C ASP A 789 -5.38 -20.23 -16.56
N ALA A 790 -6.44 -20.80 -15.96
CA ALA A 790 -6.86 -22.18 -16.18
C ALA A 790 -8.25 -22.23 -16.83
N ASP A 791 -8.39 -22.88 -17.99
CA ASP A 791 -9.68 -23.05 -18.69
C ASP A 791 -9.99 -24.52 -19.00
N PHE A 792 -11.05 -25.04 -18.40
CA PHE A 792 -11.57 -26.39 -18.58
C PHE A 792 -12.96 -26.43 -19.25
N THR A 793 -13.40 -25.35 -19.89
CA THR A 793 -14.77 -25.25 -20.45
C THR A 793 -14.99 -26.03 -21.76
N GLY A 794 -13.91 -26.38 -22.48
CA GLY A 794 -14.00 -27.03 -23.79
C GLY A 794 -13.90 -28.57 -23.75
N GLY A 795 -12.98 -29.10 -22.94
CA GLY A 795 -12.75 -30.53 -22.76
C GLY A 795 -13.21 -31.06 -21.40
N ALA A 796 -12.56 -32.13 -20.94
CA ALA A 796 -12.87 -32.76 -19.65
C ALA A 796 -11.66 -32.77 -18.72
N TYR A 797 -11.92 -32.55 -17.43
CA TYR A 797 -10.97 -32.78 -16.35
C TYR A 797 -11.40 -34.00 -15.53
N THR A 798 -10.45 -34.85 -15.16
CA THR A 798 -10.67 -35.93 -14.19
C THR A 798 -9.74 -35.69 -13.01
N LYS A 799 -10.31 -35.24 -11.89
CA LYS A 799 -9.58 -35.06 -10.63
C LYS A 799 -8.89 -36.34 -10.16
N GLY A 800 -7.83 -36.15 -9.39
CA GLY A 800 -7.01 -37.18 -8.81
C GLY A 800 -7.05 -37.17 -7.29
N ALA A 801 -5.92 -37.56 -6.69
CA ALA A 801 -5.65 -37.40 -5.26
C ALA A 801 -4.54 -36.37 -4.98
N GLY A 802 -4.17 -35.57 -5.98
CA GLY A 802 -3.24 -34.45 -5.85
C GLY A 802 -3.99 -33.12 -5.81
N THR A 803 -3.26 -32.03 -5.60
CA THR A 803 -3.84 -30.67 -5.49
C THR A 803 -3.69 -29.90 -6.81
N MET A 804 -4.72 -29.14 -7.19
CA MET A 804 -4.59 -28.04 -8.15
C MET A 804 -4.15 -26.79 -7.38
N ILE A 805 -2.95 -26.30 -7.70
CA ILE A 805 -2.28 -25.22 -6.97
C ILE A 805 -2.10 -24.05 -7.94
N PHE A 806 -2.58 -22.87 -7.56
CA PHE A 806 -2.25 -21.62 -8.23
C PHE A 806 -1.12 -20.95 -7.47
N ASP A 807 0.02 -20.64 -8.11
CA ASP A 807 1.27 -20.25 -7.42
C ASP A 807 2.03 -19.05 -8.01
N SER A 808 1.38 -18.28 -8.90
CA SER A 808 1.96 -17.15 -9.65
C SER A 808 2.47 -15.94 -8.85
N GLY A 809 1.93 -15.65 -7.67
CA GLY A 809 2.08 -14.34 -7.02
C GLY A 809 1.35 -13.19 -7.76
N SER A 810 0.40 -13.50 -8.64
CA SER A 810 -0.33 -12.58 -9.54
C SER A 810 -1.83 -12.92 -9.66
N THR A 811 -2.59 -12.07 -10.35
CA THR A 811 -4.01 -12.31 -10.65
C THR A 811 -4.21 -13.30 -11.79
N GLN A 812 -5.10 -14.28 -11.58
CA GLN A 812 -5.44 -15.39 -12.48
C GLN A 812 -6.95 -15.67 -12.42
N THR A 813 -7.44 -16.51 -13.33
CA THR A 813 -8.82 -16.98 -13.39
C THR A 813 -8.89 -18.50 -13.47
N LEU A 814 -9.90 -19.08 -12.82
CA LEU A 814 -10.31 -20.46 -13.02
C LEU A 814 -11.63 -20.45 -13.80
N THR A 815 -11.56 -20.88 -15.06
CA THR A 815 -12.69 -20.97 -15.98
C THR A 815 -13.08 -22.43 -16.18
N HIS A 816 -14.31 -22.78 -15.81
CA HIS A 816 -14.76 -24.17 -15.82
C HIS A 816 -16.30 -24.25 -15.92
N ALA A 817 -16.84 -25.46 -16.08
CA ALA A 817 -18.25 -25.67 -16.44
C ALA A 817 -19.02 -26.59 -15.47
N GLY A 818 -18.85 -26.41 -14.17
CA GLY A 818 -19.45 -27.28 -13.15
C GLY A 818 -18.76 -28.63 -13.04
N ILE A 819 -17.43 -28.60 -13.18
CA ILE A 819 -16.58 -29.76 -12.95
C ILE A 819 -16.07 -29.75 -11.51
N ASP A 820 -15.82 -30.95 -11.01
CA ASP A 820 -15.20 -31.22 -9.73
C ASP A 820 -13.67 -31.13 -9.88
N ILE A 821 -13.09 -30.10 -9.28
CA ILE A 821 -11.66 -29.76 -9.35
C ILE A 821 -10.84 -30.61 -8.38
N GLY A 822 -11.48 -31.22 -7.38
CA GLY A 822 -10.81 -31.90 -6.27
C GLY A 822 -10.18 -30.90 -5.31
N ASN A 823 -8.99 -31.24 -4.79
CA ASN A 823 -8.28 -30.39 -3.83
C ASN A 823 -7.74 -29.13 -4.50
N PHE A 824 -8.10 -27.96 -3.98
CA PHE A 824 -7.73 -26.65 -4.52
C PHE A 824 -6.92 -25.84 -3.50
N GLN A 825 -5.82 -25.24 -3.96
CA GLN A 825 -4.95 -24.41 -3.13
C GLN A 825 -4.54 -23.14 -3.87
N LEU A 826 -4.60 -22.00 -3.17
CA LEU A 826 -3.85 -20.80 -3.52
C LEU A 826 -2.54 -20.79 -2.74
N SER A 827 -1.42 -20.67 -3.46
CA SER A 827 -0.05 -20.63 -2.95
C SER A 827 0.65 -19.36 -3.46
N THR A 828 1.78 -19.01 -2.86
CA THR A 828 2.61 -17.81 -3.18
C THR A 828 1.91 -16.47 -2.89
N ALA A 829 2.52 -15.66 -2.03
CA ALA A 829 2.00 -14.33 -1.70
C ALA A 829 1.82 -13.45 -2.95
N GLY A 830 0.66 -12.80 -3.09
CA GLY A 830 0.25 -12.03 -4.27
C GLY A 830 -0.69 -12.79 -5.22
N THR A 831 -0.79 -14.13 -5.10
CA THR A 831 -1.72 -14.93 -5.92
C THR A 831 -3.16 -14.53 -5.64
N SER A 832 -3.89 -14.17 -6.69
CA SER A 832 -5.32 -13.87 -6.64
C SER A 832 -6.04 -14.67 -7.72
N VAL A 833 -7.02 -15.49 -7.37
CA VAL A 833 -7.79 -16.30 -8.33
C VAL A 833 -9.26 -15.87 -8.31
N THR A 834 -9.78 -15.54 -9.48
CA THR A 834 -11.23 -15.34 -9.68
C THR A 834 -11.86 -16.60 -10.25
N LEU A 835 -12.81 -17.15 -9.50
CA LEU A 835 -13.72 -18.20 -9.95
C LEU A 835 -14.72 -17.61 -10.96
N THR A 836 -15.19 -18.39 -11.92
CA THR A 836 -16.08 -17.88 -12.99
C THR A 836 -17.27 -18.80 -13.32
N GLY A 837 -17.38 -19.95 -12.65
CA GLY A 837 -18.47 -20.89 -12.83
C GLY A 837 -19.25 -21.15 -11.54
N SER A 838 -19.67 -22.40 -11.37
CA SER A 838 -20.15 -22.95 -10.10
C SER A 838 -19.29 -24.18 -9.81
N GLU A 839 -18.16 -23.94 -9.17
CA GLU A 839 -17.13 -24.91 -8.82
C GLU A 839 -17.64 -25.98 -7.86
N ASP A 840 -17.03 -27.16 -7.93
CA ASP A 840 -17.11 -28.20 -6.92
C ASP A 840 -15.67 -28.56 -6.51
N PHE A 841 -15.40 -28.53 -5.22
CA PHE A 841 -14.08 -28.77 -4.63
C PHE A 841 -14.17 -29.89 -3.59
N ASP A 842 -13.11 -30.68 -3.44
CA ASP A 842 -12.97 -31.54 -2.26
C ASP A 842 -12.55 -30.66 -1.07
N ASP A 843 -11.29 -30.26 -1.01
CA ASP A 843 -10.74 -29.35 0.02
C ASP A 843 -10.39 -27.98 -0.59
N VAL A 844 -10.59 -26.89 0.16
CA VAL A 844 -10.19 -25.52 -0.23
C VAL A 844 -9.17 -24.96 0.76
N THR A 845 -7.99 -24.56 0.25
CA THR A 845 -6.92 -23.89 1.03
C THR A 845 -6.56 -22.54 0.41
N ILE A 846 -6.64 -21.47 1.20
CA ILE A 846 -6.24 -20.12 0.82
C ILE A 846 -5.04 -19.75 1.71
N ASP A 847 -3.81 -19.82 1.18
CA ASP A 847 -2.62 -19.49 1.97
C ASP A 847 -2.52 -17.98 2.27
N ALA A 848 -1.69 -17.63 3.26
CA ALA A 848 -1.52 -16.25 3.68
C ALA A 848 -1.04 -15.32 2.55
N SER A 849 -1.64 -14.14 2.46
CA SER A 849 -1.42 -13.17 1.38
C SER A 849 -1.81 -13.68 -0.02
N THR A 850 -2.76 -14.60 -0.12
CA THR A 850 -3.45 -14.98 -1.36
C THR A 850 -4.93 -14.58 -1.29
N THR A 851 -5.60 -14.46 -2.44
CA THR A 851 -7.01 -14.03 -2.52
C THR A 851 -7.85 -14.96 -3.41
N LEU A 852 -8.87 -15.61 -2.84
CA LEU A 852 -9.90 -16.31 -3.61
C LEU A 852 -11.12 -15.39 -3.80
N THR A 853 -11.50 -15.12 -5.04
CA THR A 853 -12.71 -14.34 -5.37
C THR A 853 -13.78 -15.25 -5.96
N ALA A 854 -14.96 -15.30 -5.34
CA ALA A 854 -16.12 -15.97 -5.90
C ALA A 854 -16.66 -15.21 -7.12
N GLY A 855 -17.03 -15.94 -8.18
CA GLY A 855 -17.78 -15.41 -9.33
C GLY A 855 -19.14 -16.08 -9.55
N GLY A 856 -19.56 -16.90 -8.59
CA GLY A 856 -20.80 -17.67 -8.58
C GLY A 856 -20.91 -18.54 -7.32
N ASP A 857 -22.09 -19.14 -7.10
CA ASP A 857 -22.30 -20.15 -6.04
C ASP A 857 -21.44 -21.41 -6.29
N PHE A 858 -20.75 -21.94 -5.28
CA PHE A 858 -19.91 -23.14 -5.39
C PHE A 858 -20.00 -24.10 -4.18
N THR A 859 -19.54 -25.35 -4.35
CA THR A 859 -19.59 -26.42 -3.33
C THR A 859 -18.20 -26.83 -2.82
N VAL A 860 -18.14 -27.29 -1.57
CA VAL A 860 -16.94 -27.85 -0.92
C VAL A 860 -17.30 -29.11 -0.14
N GLY A 861 -16.80 -30.25 -0.60
CA GLY A 861 -17.09 -31.60 -0.08
C GLY A 861 -16.19 -32.06 1.08
N GLY A 862 -15.31 -31.19 1.58
CA GLY A 862 -14.24 -31.48 2.54
C GLY A 862 -13.87 -30.29 3.41
N ASP A 863 -12.58 -30.19 3.77
CA ASP A 863 -12.08 -29.17 4.70
C ASP A 863 -11.94 -27.79 4.02
N TRP A 864 -12.15 -26.72 4.81
CA TRP A 864 -11.93 -25.33 4.40
C TRP A 864 -10.89 -24.69 5.31
N SER A 865 -9.82 -24.12 4.74
CA SER A 865 -8.77 -23.43 5.46
C SER A 865 -8.44 -22.09 4.79
N ASN A 866 -8.85 -20.99 5.43
CA ASN A 866 -8.52 -19.64 4.97
C ASN A 866 -7.51 -18.96 5.90
N ASN A 867 -6.33 -18.65 5.36
CA ASN A 867 -5.30 -17.82 6.01
C ASN A 867 -4.96 -16.56 5.20
N GLY A 868 -5.58 -16.37 4.02
CA GLY A 868 -5.51 -15.17 3.21
C GLY A 868 -6.86 -14.45 3.18
N ASP A 869 -7.26 -14.02 1.99
CA ASP A 869 -8.51 -13.30 1.73
C ASP A 869 -9.48 -14.16 0.91
N PHE A 870 -10.72 -14.25 1.34
CA PHE A 870 -11.87 -14.75 0.58
C PHE A 870 -12.82 -13.59 0.30
N VAL A 871 -13.08 -13.32 -0.99
CA VAL A 871 -14.03 -12.31 -1.44
C VAL A 871 -15.30 -13.04 -1.89
N SER A 872 -16.27 -13.12 -0.99
CA SER A 872 -17.50 -13.91 -1.15
C SER A 872 -18.54 -13.29 -2.11
N GLY A 873 -18.41 -11.99 -2.41
CA GLY A 873 -19.21 -11.32 -3.43
C GLY A 873 -20.70 -11.23 -3.08
N ALA A 874 -21.55 -11.82 -3.92
CA ALA A 874 -23.00 -11.93 -3.67
C ALA A 874 -23.43 -13.39 -3.41
N ASP A 875 -22.46 -14.30 -3.38
CA ASP A 875 -22.64 -15.70 -3.75
C ASP A 875 -22.73 -16.61 -2.51
N THR A 876 -23.04 -17.88 -2.74
CA THR A 876 -23.27 -18.88 -1.70
C THR A 876 -22.20 -19.96 -1.73
N VAL A 877 -21.52 -20.16 -0.60
CA VAL A 877 -20.70 -21.35 -0.39
C VAL A 877 -21.58 -22.44 0.22
N THR A 878 -21.53 -23.65 -0.33
CA THR A 878 -22.23 -24.82 0.21
C THR A 878 -21.23 -25.89 0.65
N LEU A 879 -21.21 -26.19 1.94
CA LEU A 879 -20.44 -27.29 2.51
C LEU A 879 -21.28 -28.57 2.45
N ASP A 880 -20.96 -29.48 1.52
CA ASP A 880 -21.82 -30.63 1.17
C ASP A 880 -21.18 -32.02 1.38
N ALA A 881 -20.13 -32.05 2.21
CA ALA A 881 -19.33 -33.22 2.50
C ALA A 881 -20.13 -34.51 2.75
N VAL A 882 -19.84 -35.55 1.95
CA VAL A 882 -20.46 -36.88 2.06
C VAL A 882 -19.70 -37.83 3.00
N SER A 883 -18.53 -37.43 3.48
CA SER A 883 -17.74 -38.16 4.48
C SER A 883 -16.89 -37.20 5.32
N GLY A 884 -16.76 -37.46 6.62
CA GLY A 884 -16.02 -36.61 7.55
C GLY A 884 -15.78 -37.29 8.91
N PRO A 885 -15.32 -36.57 9.95
CA PRO A 885 -15.56 -35.15 10.23
C PRO A 885 -14.86 -34.18 9.29
N VAL A 886 -15.40 -32.96 9.21
CA VAL A 886 -14.91 -31.81 8.44
C VAL A 886 -14.58 -30.66 9.39
N THR A 887 -13.49 -29.97 9.10
CA THR A 887 -12.99 -28.80 9.83
C THR A 887 -13.08 -27.56 8.95
N ILE A 888 -13.64 -26.47 9.50
CA ILE A 888 -13.80 -25.20 8.82
C ILE A 888 -13.04 -24.12 9.60
N ALA A 889 -11.90 -23.70 9.05
CA ALA A 889 -11.11 -22.59 9.55
C ALA A 889 -11.32 -21.36 8.64
N THR A 890 -12.20 -20.44 9.07
CA THR A 890 -12.58 -19.26 8.28
C THR A 890 -11.47 -18.20 8.23
N GLY A 891 -10.47 -18.31 9.11
CA GLY A 891 -9.43 -17.29 9.32
C GLY A 891 -9.84 -16.22 10.34
N GLY A 892 -11.14 -15.97 10.51
CA GLY A 892 -11.68 -14.98 11.43
C GLY A 892 -12.97 -14.33 10.93
N THR A 893 -13.10 -13.03 11.21
CA THR A 893 -14.34 -12.22 11.06
C THR A 893 -14.05 -10.86 10.41
N LEU A 894 -13.02 -10.79 9.56
CA LEU A 894 -12.78 -9.64 8.70
C LEU A 894 -13.67 -9.74 7.44
N ASP A 895 -13.92 -8.62 6.76
CA ASP A 895 -14.57 -8.52 5.43
C ASP A 895 -13.83 -9.28 4.29
N THR A 896 -12.76 -10.01 4.61
CA THR A 896 -12.02 -10.92 3.73
C THR A 896 -11.98 -12.37 4.25
N GLN A 897 -12.81 -12.68 5.25
CA GLN A 897 -12.89 -13.97 5.95
C GLN A 897 -14.34 -14.39 6.25
N ASP A 898 -15.31 -13.53 5.92
CA ASP A 898 -16.74 -13.76 6.04
C ASP A 898 -17.29 -14.57 4.85
N PHE A 899 -18.55 -15.00 4.99
CA PHE A 899 -19.35 -15.48 3.88
C PHE A 899 -20.57 -14.59 3.66
N GLN A 900 -20.82 -14.12 2.43
CA GLN A 900 -22.09 -13.46 2.15
C GLN A 900 -23.27 -14.43 2.37
N ASN A 901 -23.20 -15.68 1.88
CA ASN A 901 -24.14 -16.73 2.27
C ASN A 901 -23.41 -18.07 2.48
N LEU A 902 -23.80 -18.80 3.52
CA LEU A 902 -23.22 -20.11 3.85
C LEU A 902 -24.32 -21.14 4.06
N THR A 903 -24.26 -22.25 3.32
CA THR A 903 -25.12 -23.41 3.50
C THR A 903 -24.31 -24.62 3.96
N ILE A 904 -24.79 -25.32 4.98
CA ILE A 904 -24.23 -26.59 5.46
C ILE A 904 -25.27 -27.67 5.18
N ASN A 905 -24.89 -28.70 4.42
CA ASN A 905 -25.79 -29.70 3.84
C ASN A 905 -25.07 -31.01 3.52
N ASP A 906 -24.86 -31.91 4.48
CA ASP A 906 -24.28 -33.23 4.20
C ASP A 906 -25.18 -34.18 3.37
N GLY A 907 -26.34 -33.71 2.89
CA GLY A 907 -27.29 -34.51 2.12
C GLY A 907 -28.00 -35.61 2.94
N GLY A 908 -27.98 -35.49 4.27
CA GLY A 908 -28.52 -36.51 5.19
C GLY A 908 -27.58 -37.71 5.39
N ASN A 909 -26.27 -37.48 5.27
CA ASN A 909 -25.22 -38.39 5.68
C ASN A 909 -25.03 -38.34 7.22
N THR A 910 -23.83 -38.66 7.72
CA THR A 910 -23.49 -38.59 9.14
C THR A 910 -22.17 -37.85 9.31
N VAL A 911 -22.09 -36.63 8.78
CA VAL A 911 -20.88 -35.80 8.83
C VAL A 911 -21.00 -34.78 9.96
N ALA A 912 -19.89 -34.63 10.69
CA ALA A 912 -19.76 -33.63 11.73
C ALA A 912 -18.93 -32.46 11.19
N PHE A 913 -19.52 -31.26 11.13
CA PHE A 913 -18.82 -30.03 10.79
C PHE A 913 -18.38 -29.32 12.07
N THR A 914 -17.12 -28.90 12.13
CA THR A 914 -16.55 -28.16 13.27
C THR A 914 -15.88 -26.89 12.78
N PHE A 915 -16.38 -25.72 13.18
CA PHE A 915 -15.74 -24.44 12.92
C PHE A 915 -14.74 -24.15 14.03
N THR A 916 -13.48 -23.88 13.67
CA THR A 916 -12.40 -23.61 14.65
C THR A 916 -12.28 -22.13 14.99
N ASP A 917 -12.63 -21.27 14.04
CA ASP A 917 -12.56 -19.82 14.16
C ASP A 917 -13.95 -19.21 14.31
N ALA A 918 -14.00 -17.94 14.73
CA ALA A 918 -15.24 -17.18 14.72
C ALA A 918 -15.76 -17.03 13.29
N LEU A 919 -17.04 -17.32 13.07
CA LEU A 919 -17.71 -17.25 11.79
C LEU A 919 -18.49 -15.92 11.68
N ASP A 920 -18.27 -15.16 10.61
CA ASP A 920 -19.19 -14.09 10.20
C ASP A 920 -19.93 -14.50 8.92
N VAL A 921 -21.22 -14.16 8.85
CA VAL A 921 -22.06 -14.41 7.68
C VAL A 921 -22.94 -13.19 7.43
N ASP A 922 -22.57 -12.39 6.43
CA ASP A 922 -23.14 -11.07 6.16
C ASP A 922 -24.62 -11.13 5.67
N GLY A 923 -25.07 -12.32 5.26
CA GLY A 923 -26.42 -12.58 4.75
C GLY A 923 -27.16 -13.66 5.54
N THR A 924 -27.12 -14.90 5.04
CA THR A 924 -27.85 -16.03 5.64
C THR A 924 -26.94 -17.24 5.87
N LEU A 925 -26.90 -17.72 7.12
CA LEU A 925 -26.38 -19.02 7.49
C LEU A 925 -27.54 -20.04 7.48
N THR A 926 -27.43 -21.08 6.65
CA THR A 926 -28.41 -22.18 6.59
C THR A 926 -27.76 -23.49 7.00
N VAL A 927 -28.36 -24.19 7.96
CA VAL A 927 -28.05 -25.59 8.27
C VAL A 927 -29.26 -26.42 7.87
N THR A 928 -29.07 -27.31 6.89
CA THR A 928 -30.08 -28.23 6.36
C THR A 928 -29.48 -29.63 6.23
N ASP A 929 -30.29 -30.69 6.21
CA ASP A 929 -29.89 -32.06 5.84
C ASP A 929 -28.47 -32.45 6.32
N SER A 930 -28.21 -32.29 7.62
CA SER A 930 -26.88 -32.42 8.24
C SER A 930 -26.98 -33.24 9.54
N ASP A 931 -25.89 -33.89 9.97
CA ASP A 931 -25.88 -34.57 11.27
C ASP A 931 -25.60 -33.63 12.45
N SER A 932 -24.33 -33.27 12.69
CA SER A 932 -23.94 -32.38 13.80
C SER A 932 -23.07 -31.22 13.32
N VAL A 933 -23.36 -30.02 13.82
CA VAL A 933 -22.61 -28.81 13.48
C VAL A 933 -22.21 -28.11 14.77
N THR A 934 -20.91 -27.88 14.95
CA THR A 934 -20.36 -27.14 16.09
C THR A 934 -19.69 -25.87 15.59
N PHE A 935 -20.26 -24.73 15.95
CA PHE A 935 -19.68 -23.42 15.70
C PHE A 935 -18.84 -22.96 16.90
N ALA A 936 -17.79 -22.19 16.64
CA ALA A 936 -17.18 -21.32 17.65
C ALA A 936 -18.10 -20.09 17.86
N ALA A 937 -17.57 -18.86 17.78
CA ALA A 937 -18.42 -17.68 17.77
C ALA A 937 -19.14 -17.53 16.41
N VAL A 938 -20.32 -16.91 16.39
CA VAL A 938 -21.11 -16.67 15.16
C VAL A 938 -21.73 -15.28 15.17
N THR A 939 -21.50 -14.52 14.10
CA THR A 939 -22.27 -13.32 13.75
C THR A 939 -23.06 -13.60 12.47
N ALA A 940 -24.37 -13.30 12.46
CA ALA A 940 -25.20 -13.40 11.24
C ALA A 940 -26.52 -12.62 11.36
N PRO A 941 -26.97 -11.90 10.32
CA PRO A 941 -28.32 -11.35 10.30
C PRO A 941 -29.39 -12.45 10.36
N THR A 942 -29.28 -13.51 9.57
CA THR A 942 -30.24 -14.63 9.58
C THR A 942 -29.56 -15.98 9.76
N VAL A 943 -30.04 -16.75 10.73
CA VAL A 943 -29.72 -18.17 10.88
C VAL A 943 -30.98 -19.00 10.64
N THR A 944 -30.89 -20.00 9.77
CA THR A 944 -31.99 -20.94 9.48
C THR A 944 -31.55 -22.37 9.73
N LEU A 945 -32.23 -23.03 10.68
CA LEU A 945 -31.99 -24.43 11.03
C LEU A 945 -33.18 -25.29 10.59
N THR A 946 -32.93 -26.30 9.75
CA THR A 946 -33.93 -27.26 9.28
C THR A 946 -33.29 -28.62 8.96
N ASP A 947 -34.10 -29.66 8.79
CA ASP A 947 -33.74 -30.99 8.25
C ASP A 947 -32.49 -31.70 8.87
N THR A 948 -31.98 -31.22 10.01
CA THR A 948 -30.83 -31.75 10.75
C THR A 948 -31.21 -32.92 11.68
N THR A 949 -30.30 -33.85 11.94
CA THR A 949 -30.55 -35.06 12.78
C THR A 949 -30.00 -35.03 14.21
N SER A 950 -28.90 -34.34 14.48
CA SER A 950 -28.22 -34.34 15.79
C SER A 950 -28.25 -32.94 16.44
N THR A 951 -27.15 -32.45 17.02
CA THR A 951 -27.08 -31.12 17.65
C THR A 951 -26.49 -30.06 16.72
N VAL A 952 -27.15 -28.90 16.64
CA VAL A 952 -26.53 -27.64 16.19
C VAL A 952 -26.08 -26.87 17.42
N SER A 953 -24.77 -26.66 17.57
CA SER A 953 -24.15 -26.12 18.78
C SER A 953 -23.38 -24.83 18.50
N PHE A 954 -23.82 -23.73 19.10
CA PHE A 954 -23.09 -22.47 19.20
C PHE A 954 -22.25 -22.53 20.47
N SER A 955 -21.00 -22.98 20.33
CA SER A 955 -20.11 -23.24 21.48
C SER A 955 -19.26 -22.02 21.87
N GLY A 956 -19.10 -21.06 20.95
CA GLY A 956 -18.67 -19.70 21.26
C GLY A 956 -19.84 -18.72 21.21
N ASP A 957 -19.53 -17.43 21.36
CA ASP A 957 -20.52 -16.36 21.48
C ASP A 957 -21.33 -16.14 20.19
N ALA A 958 -22.65 -15.91 20.32
CA ALA A 958 -23.55 -15.80 19.18
C ALA A 958 -24.26 -14.44 19.11
N THR A 959 -24.16 -13.74 17.97
CA THR A 959 -24.89 -12.49 17.68
C THR A 959 -25.75 -12.70 16.43
N ILE A 960 -27.05 -12.87 16.61
CA ILE A 960 -28.00 -13.20 15.54
C ILE A 960 -29.12 -12.16 15.50
N THR A 961 -29.56 -11.71 14.31
CA THR A 961 -30.79 -10.88 14.25
C THR A 961 -32.03 -11.76 14.29
N THR A 962 -32.19 -12.66 13.31
CA THR A 962 -33.33 -13.57 13.19
C THR A 962 -32.88 -15.04 13.26
N LEU A 963 -33.42 -15.83 14.20
CA LEU A 963 -33.23 -17.29 14.27
C LEU A 963 -34.49 -18.04 13.84
N ASN A 964 -34.43 -18.75 12.72
CA ASN A 964 -35.49 -19.64 12.25
C ASN A 964 -35.17 -21.09 12.62
N THR A 965 -36.17 -21.82 13.14
CA THR A 965 -36.08 -23.25 13.43
C THR A 965 -37.27 -24.01 12.84
N ALA A 966 -37.08 -25.29 12.52
CA ALA A 966 -38.11 -26.14 11.93
C ALA A 966 -38.57 -27.26 12.89
N ALA A 967 -39.75 -27.84 12.61
CA ALA A 967 -40.43 -28.82 13.44
C ALA A 967 -39.82 -30.25 13.37
N GLN A 968 -38.51 -30.39 13.67
CA GLN A 968 -37.70 -31.57 13.35
C GLN A 968 -36.93 -32.11 14.58
N GLY A 969 -36.15 -33.18 14.41
CA GLY A 969 -35.60 -33.97 15.52
C GLY A 969 -34.40 -33.38 16.26
N TYR A 970 -33.71 -32.39 15.68
CA TYR A 970 -32.43 -31.88 16.15
C TYR A 970 -32.49 -31.12 17.50
N ASP A 971 -31.36 -31.13 18.20
CA ASP A 971 -31.10 -30.30 19.38
C ASP A 971 -30.52 -28.93 18.95
N VAL A 972 -30.78 -27.88 19.73
CA VAL A 972 -30.10 -26.58 19.58
C VAL A 972 -29.43 -26.20 20.88
N SER A 973 -28.14 -25.86 20.85
CA SER A 973 -27.36 -25.56 22.04
C SER A 973 -26.65 -24.22 21.90
N PHE A 974 -26.84 -23.33 22.87
CA PHE A 974 -26.07 -22.09 23.03
C PHE A 974 -25.27 -22.21 24.32
N THR A 975 -23.94 -22.30 24.23
CA THR A 975 -23.02 -22.40 25.38
C THR A 975 -21.83 -21.44 25.28
N GLY A 976 -21.86 -20.48 24.35
CA GLY A 976 -21.00 -19.31 24.42
C GLY A 976 -21.31 -18.48 25.66
N GLY A 977 -20.30 -17.77 26.19
CA GLY A 977 -20.46 -16.94 27.38
C GLY A 977 -21.41 -15.77 27.15
N THR A 978 -21.56 -15.32 25.90
CA THR A 978 -22.65 -14.42 25.51
C THR A 978 -23.46 -14.95 24.33
N THR A 979 -24.76 -14.67 24.33
CA THR A 979 -25.66 -14.87 23.19
C THR A 979 -26.61 -13.68 23.11
N THR A 980 -26.74 -13.08 21.93
CA THR A 980 -27.71 -12.02 21.64
C THR A 980 -28.51 -12.40 20.40
N ILE A 981 -29.82 -12.58 20.57
CA ILE A 981 -30.75 -12.72 19.46
C ILE A 981 -31.75 -11.55 19.49
N THR A 982 -31.92 -10.87 18.36
CA THR A 982 -32.66 -9.59 18.32
C THR A 982 -34.16 -9.77 18.18
N ASP A 983 -34.61 -10.61 17.24
CA ASP A 983 -36.04 -10.88 17.00
C ASP A 983 -36.62 -11.91 18.00
N ASP A 984 -37.94 -12.07 17.98
CA ASP A 984 -38.67 -13.05 18.80
C ASP A 984 -38.35 -14.50 18.39
N VAL A 985 -37.78 -15.28 19.31
CA VAL A 985 -37.34 -16.66 19.05
C VAL A 985 -38.38 -17.67 19.47
N ASN A 986 -39.03 -18.27 18.48
CA ASN A 986 -39.95 -19.39 18.68
C ASN A 986 -39.23 -20.70 18.30
N PHE A 987 -38.71 -21.42 19.30
CA PHE A 987 -38.08 -22.72 19.06
C PHE A 987 -39.13 -23.76 18.63
N LEU A 988 -39.02 -24.24 17.40
CA LEU A 988 -39.90 -25.24 16.79
C LEU A 988 -39.32 -26.65 16.80
N ASN A 989 -38.00 -26.79 17.00
CA ASN A 989 -37.34 -28.09 17.05
C ASN A 989 -37.91 -28.96 18.17
N THR A 990 -37.91 -30.28 17.96
CA THR A 990 -38.52 -31.27 18.85
C THR A 990 -37.52 -32.08 19.66
N GLY A 991 -36.22 -31.89 19.39
CA GLY A 991 -35.13 -32.27 20.29
C GLY A 991 -35.12 -31.41 21.55
N THR A 992 -33.97 -31.16 22.12
CA THR A 992 -33.75 -30.32 23.31
C THR A 992 -33.27 -28.93 22.93
N VAL A 993 -33.36 -27.99 23.87
CA VAL A 993 -32.75 -26.67 23.77
C VAL A 993 -31.88 -26.43 25.02
N THR A 994 -30.62 -26.08 24.84
CA THR A 994 -29.70 -25.72 25.93
C THR A 994 -29.36 -24.23 25.84
N LEU A 995 -29.49 -23.52 26.97
CA LEU A 995 -29.26 -22.08 27.12
C LEU A 995 -28.25 -21.86 28.26
N GLY A 996 -26.98 -21.71 27.89
CA GLY A 996 -25.84 -21.62 28.81
C GLY A 996 -25.40 -22.97 29.38
N ASP A 997 -24.16 -23.02 29.86
CA ASP A 997 -23.57 -24.15 30.61
C ASP A 997 -22.83 -23.74 31.90
N SER A 998 -22.65 -22.44 32.14
CA SER A 998 -21.87 -21.92 33.27
C SER A 998 -22.54 -22.17 34.62
N VAL A 999 -21.85 -22.99 35.42
CA VAL A 999 -22.34 -23.46 36.72
C VAL A 999 -22.51 -22.33 37.74
N ASP A 1000 -21.72 -21.26 37.66
CA ASP A 1000 -21.80 -20.08 38.56
C ASP A 1000 -22.69 -18.95 38.02
N GLY A 1001 -23.42 -19.21 36.93
CA GLY A 1001 -24.40 -18.30 36.35
C GLY A 1001 -23.82 -17.13 35.56
N SER A 1002 -22.55 -17.20 35.17
CA SER A 1002 -21.86 -16.11 34.45
C SER A 1002 -22.24 -15.94 32.97
N ASP A 1003 -22.90 -16.91 32.33
CA ASP A 1003 -23.35 -16.78 30.94
C ASP A 1003 -24.46 -15.72 30.80
N SER A 1004 -24.50 -15.02 29.67
CA SER A 1004 -25.47 -13.96 29.38
C SER A 1004 -26.17 -14.18 28.04
N LEU A 1005 -27.43 -14.63 28.09
CA LEU A 1005 -28.25 -14.94 26.92
C LEU A 1005 -29.42 -13.95 26.80
N ALA A 1006 -29.27 -12.97 25.91
CA ALA A 1006 -30.27 -11.96 25.60
C ALA A 1006 -31.11 -12.35 24.37
N PHE A 1007 -32.42 -12.51 24.56
CA PHE A 1007 -33.43 -12.75 23.52
C PHE A 1007 -34.33 -11.52 23.43
N ASN A 1008 -33.85 -10.46 22.75
CA ASN A 1008 -34.41 -9.12 22.90
C ASN A 1008 -35.89 -9.04 22.52
N GLY A 1009 -36.32 -9.68 21.42
CA GLY A 1009 -37.70 -9.68 20.94
C GLY A 1009 -38.64 -10.70 21.61
N GLY A 1010 -38.14 -11.59 22.46
CA GLY A 1010 -38.91 -12.67 23.10
C GLY A 1010 -38.29 -14.06 22.95
N LEU A 1011 -38.72 -14.99 23.80
CA LEU A 1011 -38.22 -16.37 23.84
C LEU A 1011 -39.35 -17.35 24.16
N ALA A 1012 -39.61 -18.30 23.26
CA ALA A 1012 -40.57 -19.39 23.46
C ALA A 1012 -39.99 -20.77 23.17
N THR A 1013 -39.91 -21.63 24.21
CA THR A 1013 -39.73 -23.10 24.09
C THR A 1013 -41.01 -23.88 24.44
N THR A 1014 -42.13 -23.19 24.65
CA THR A 1014 -43.47 -23.78 24.78
C THR A 1014 -44.53 -22.88 24.15
N GLY A 1015 -45.73 -23.39 23.91
CA GLY A 1015 -46.84 -22.63 23.30
C GLY A 1015 -46.81 -22.54 21.77
N ASN A 1016 -45.72 -22.99 21.14
CA ASN A 1016 -45.48 -22.98 19.70
C ASN A 1016 -46.22 -24.11 18.98
N VAL A 1017 -46.21 -24.09 17.64
CA VAL A 1017 -46.83 -25.12 16.77
C VAL A 1017 -46.21 -26.51 16.93
N SER A 1018 -44.92 -26.55 17.27
CA SER A 1018 -44.12 -27.68 17.75
C SER A 1018 -43.15 -27.12 18.79
N ASN A 1019 -42.70 -27.92 19.74
CA ASN A 1019 -41.96 -27.44 20.90
C ASN A 1019 -40.83 -28.43 21.25
N PRO A 1020 -39.71 -27.96 21.82
CA PRO A 1020 -38.66 -28.80 22.37
C PRO A 1020 -39.18 -29.81 23.40
N SER A 1021 -38.57 -30.99 23.40
CA SER A 1021 -38.83 -32.06 24.38
C SER A 1021 -38.38 -31.70 25.82
N GLY A 1022 -37.48 -30.72 25.95
CA GLY A 1022 -37.04 -30.13 27.21
C GLY A 1022 -36.11 -28.94 26.98
N THR A 1023 -35.97 -28.08 27.98
CA THR A 1023 -35.03 -26.95 27.99
C THR A 1023 -34.06 -27.11 29.15
N SER A 1024 -32.76 -26.91 28.91
CA SER A 1024 -31.74 -26.77 29.95
C SER A 1024 -31.33 -25.31 30.07
N ILE A 1025 -31.13 -24.82 31.29
CA ILE A 1025 -30.62 -23.46 31.54
C ILE A 1025 -29.43 -23.45 32.50
N ALA A 1026 -28.50 -22.53 32.26
CA ALA A 1026 -27.50 -22.04 33.20
C ALA A 1026 -27.19 -20.57 32.83
N GLY A 1027 -26.91 -19.71 33.80
CA GLY A 1027 -26.71 -18.28 33.54
C GLY A 1027 -27.98 -17.46 33.34
N SER A 1028 -27.83 -16.28 32.76
CA SER A 1028 -28.85 -15.24 32.70
C SER A 1028 -29.62 -15.27 31.37
N VAL A 1029 -30.90 -15.63 31.41
CA VAL A 1029 -31.82 -15.57 30.27
C VAL A 1029 -32.66 -14.28 30.37
N VAL A 1030 -32.45 -13.35 29.44
CA VAL A 1030 -32.95 -11.96 29.51
C VAL A 1030 -33.69 -11.57 28.23
N THR A 1031 -34.73 -10.75 28.31
CA THR A 1031 -35.39 -10.10 27.16
C THR A 1031 -35.50 -8.59 27.34
N SER A 1032 -35.75 -7.84 26.26
CA SER A 1032 -35.81 -6.37 26.28
C SER A 1032 -37.20 -5.79 26.64
N ASN A 1033 -37.89 -6.43 27.60
CA ASN A 1033 -39.32 -6.26 27.95
C ASN A 1033 -40.31 -7.08 27.12
N ASP A 1034 -39.87 -8.23 26.61
CA ASP A 1034 -40.69 -9.14 25.81
C ASP A 1034 -40.88 -10.51 26.48
N GLN A 1035 -41.87 -11.27 26.04
CA GLN A 1035 -42.35 -12.44 26.79
C GLN A 1035 -41.34 -13.59 26.81
N ILE A 1036 -41.24 -14.28 27.96
CA ILE A 1036 -40.51 -15.54 28.10
C ILE A 1036 -41.53 -16.66 28.36
N ASP A 1037 -41.59 -17.67 27.48
CA ASP A 1037 -42.44 -18.86 27.60
C ASP A 1037 -41.58 -20.14 27.54
N LEU A 1038 -41.20 -20.68 28.70
CA LEU A 1038 -40.36 -21.88 28.79
C LEU A 1038 -41.18 -23.16 29.01
N GLY A 1039 -40.74 -24.24 28.36
CA GLY A 1039 -41.21 -25.61 28.55
C GLY A 1039 -40.83 -26.21 29.91
N ALA A 1040 -40.56 -27.52 29.92
CA ALA A 1040 -40.01 -28.17 31.11
C ALA A 1040 -38.50 -27.85 31.20
N VAL A 1041 -38.11 -27.17 32.27
CA VAL A 1041 -36.76 -26.65 32.48
C VAL A 1041 -35.96 -27.53 33.45
N THR A 1042 -34.71 -27.82 33.09
CA THR A 1042 -33.70 -28.39 33.99
C THR A 1042 -32.58 -27.36 34.19
N MET A 1043 -32.22 -27.06 35.44
CA MET A 1043 -31.11 -26.16 35.75
C MET A 1043 -29.81 -26.96 35.83
N ASN A 1044 -28.80 -26.52 35.08
CA ASN A 1044 -27.44 -27.07 35.06
C ASN A 1044 -26.42 -26.16 35.78
N GLY A 1045 -26.83 -24.94 36.14
CA GLY A 1045 -26.07 -23.96 36.90
C GLY A 1045 -26.99 -22.97 37.59
N ASP A 1046 -26.42 -22.06 38.38
CA ASP A 1046 -27.16 -20.90 38.90
C ASP A 1046 -27.73 -20.09 37.73
N SER A 1047 -28.98 -19.62 37.84
CA SER A 1047 -29.70 -19.06 36.69
C SER A 1047 -30.52 -17.82 37.05
N THR A 1048 -30.52 -16.82 36.16
CA THR A 1048 -31.40 -15.64 36.26
C THR A 1048 -32.41 -15.64 35.11
N ILE A 1049 -33.67 -15.29 35.37
CA ILE A 1049 -34.69 -15.10 34.32
C ILE A 1049 -35.34 -13.71 34.45
N LEU A 1050 -35.15 -12.87 33.42
CA LEU A 1050 -35.53 -11.45 33.43
C LEU A 1050 -36.26 -11.04 32.15
N ALA A 1051 -37.56 -10.73 32.27
CA ALA A 1051 -38.40 -10.18 31.20
C ALA A 1051 -38.90 -8.74 31.48
N GLY A 1052 -38.44 -8.12 32.58
CA GLY A 1052 -38.76 -6.74 32.93
C GLY A 1052 -40.26 -6.49 33.10
N THR A 1053 -40.87 -5.81 32.12
CA THR A 1053 -42.32 -5.53 32.13
C THR A 1053 -43.20 -6.60 31.48
N ALA A 1054 -42.64 -7.57 30.76
CA ALA A 1054 -43.37 -8.70 30.18
C ALA A 1054 -43.42 -9.94 31.09
N ALA A 1055 -44.37 -10.83 30.78
CA ALA A 1055 -44.58 -12.05 31.57
C ALA A 1055 -43.47 -13.09 31.36
N VAL A 1056 -43.20 -13.85 32.42
CA VAL A 1056 -42.38 -15.06 32.39
C VAL A 1056 -43.29 -16.24 32.73
N ASN A 1057 -43.52 -17.15 31.79
CA ASN A 1057 -44.30 -18.37 32.03
C ASN A 1057 -43.39 -19.59 31.88
N ILE A 1058 -43.42 -20.48 32.88
CA ILE A 1058 -42.55 -21.66 32.93
C ILE A 1058 -43.42 -22.89 33.17
N SER A 1059 -43.28 -23.94 32.35
CA SER A 1059 -44.11 -25.14 32.49
C SER A 1059 -43.81 -25.83 33.82
N SER A 1060 -42.55 -26.11 34.11
CA SER A 1060 -42.03 -26.65 35.38
C SER A 1060 -40.52 -26.48 35.40
N ILE A 1061 -39.91 -26.34 36.57
CA ILE A 1061 -38.45 -26.18 36.69
C ILE A 1061 -37.88 -27.10 37.79
N THR A 1062 -36.70 -27.67 37.54
CA THR A 1062 -36.01 -28.52 38.51
C THR A 1062 -34.49 -28.39 38.40
N ASP A 1063 -33.77 -28.39 39.52
CA ASP A 1063 -32.31 -28.64 39.55
C ASP A 1063 -31.99 -30.14 39.67
N GLY A 1064 -33.04 -30.98 39.71
CA GLY A 1064 -33.00 -32.43 39.82
C GLY A 1064 -32.72 -32.89 41.25
N GLY A 1065 -31.52 -32.60 41.72
CA GLY A 1065 -31.03 -32.87 43.07
C GLY A 1065 -29.66 -32.25 43.33
N ASN A 1066 -29.40 -31.13 42.63
CA ASN A 1066 -28.18 -30.33 42.75
C ASN A 1066 -28.39 -29.27 43.85
N SER A 1067 -27.78 -28.09 43.73
CA SER A 1067 -27.93 -27.02 44.73
C SER A 1067 -27.86 -25.63 44.10
N TYR A 1068 -28.60 -25.40 43.02
CA TYR A 1068 -28.56 -24.16 42.25
C TYR A 1068 -29.55 -23.11 42.76
N SER A 1069 -29.25 -21.83 42.53
CA SER A 1069 -30.16 -20.69 42.72
C SER A 1069 -30.92 -20.34 41.44
N LEU A 1070 -32.18 -19.96 41.59
CA LEU A 1070 -32.98 -19.32 40.56
C LEU A 1070 -33.33 -17.89 40.97
N ASP A 1071 -32.81 -16.92 40.22
CA ASP A 1071 -33.06 -15.50 40.42
C ASP A 1071 -34.16 -15.03 39.45
N LEU A 1072 -35.22 -14.41 39.98
CA LEU A 1072 -36.38 -13.99 39.19
C LEU A 1072 -36.56 -12.48 39.12
N GLN A 1073 -36.54 -11.94 37.89
CA GLN A 1073 -36.81 -10.53 37.56
C GLN A 1073 -35.85 -9.56 38.29
N ASP A 1074 -36.11 -8.24 38.25
CA ASP A 1074 -35.29 -7.23 38.91
C ASP A 1074 -36.12 -6.21 39.72
N ALA A 1075 -35.49 -5.13 40.19
CA ALA A 1075 -36.17 -4.07 40.95
C ALA A 1075 -37.05 -3.14 40.09
N ALA A 1076 -36.88 -3.10 38.76
CA ALA A 1076 -37.69 -2.32 37.83
C ALA A 1076 -38.89 -3.12 37.27
N ALA A 1077 -38.82 -4.46 37.34
CA ALA A 1077 -39.76 -5.38 36.75
C ALA A 1077 -41.20 -5.24 37.28
N THR A 1078 -42.14 -5.49 36.37
CA THR A 1078 -43.59 -5.45 36.63
C THR A 1078 -44.33 -6.65 36.04
N GLY A 1079 -43.70 -7.41 35.13
CA GLY A 1079 -44.31 -8.57 34.49
C GLY A 1079 -44.35 -9.80 35.38
N THR A 1080 -45.48 -10.50 35.39
CA THR A 1080 -45.74 -11.62 36.32
C THR A 1080 -44.92 -12.87 35.94
N VAL A 1081 -44.34 -13.53 36.94
CA VAL A 1081 -43.72 -14.85 36.80
C VAL A 1081 -44.73 -15.93 37.20
N SER A 1082 -44.98 -16.90 36.31
CA SER A 1082 -45.97 -17.97 36.51
C SER A 1082 -45.37 -19.35 36.23
N PHE A 1083 -45.33 -20.19 37.27
CA PHE A 1083 -45.03 -21.61 37.14
C PHE A 1083 -46.35 -22.39 36.99
N SER A 1084 -46.55 -23.06 35.85
CA SER A 1084 -47.78 -23.83 35.60
C SER A 1084 -47.80 -25.20 36.31
N GLY A 1085 -46.60 -25.73 36.58
CA GLY A 1085 -46.32 -27.02 37.18
C GLY A 1085 -45.33 -26.90 38.33
N ASN A 1086 -44.68 -28.00 38.69
CA ASN A 1086 -43.85 -28.07 39.89
C ASN A 1086 -42.56 -27.25 39.75
N VAL A 1087 -42.13 -26.68 40.87
CA VAL A 1087 -40.82 -26.06 41.09
C VAL A 1087 -40.07 -26.92 42.10
N THR A 1088 -38.91 -27.48 41.73
CA THR A 1088 -38.10 -28.35 42.60
C THR A 1088 -36.64 -27.95 42.51
N ILE A 1089 -36.23 -26.97 43.32
CA ILE A 1089 -34.90 -26.32 43.24
C ILE A 1089 -34.35 -26.10 44.65
N ASN A 1090 -33.04 -25.93 44.77
CA ASN A 1090 -32.44 -25.61 46.07
C ASN A 1090 -32.81 -24.21 46.56
N ASP A 1091 -32.51 -23.15 45.79
CA ASP A 1091 -32.76 -21.76 46.19
C ASP A 1091 -33.63 -20.98 45.19
N LEU A 1092 -34.30 -19.94 45.69
CA LEU A 1092 -35.17 -19.07 44.90
C LEU A 1092 -35.08 -17.62 45.39
N ASP A 1093 -34.47 -16.76 44.60
CA ASP A 1093 -34.31 -15.34 44.91
C ASP A 1093 -35.24 -14.44 44.08
N THR A 1094 -35.65 -13.33 44.69
CA THR A 1094 -36.51 -12.32 44.08
C THR A 1094 -36.09 -10.92 44.50
N PHE A 1095 -36.44 -9.92 43.70
CA PHE A 1095 -36.06 -8.52 43.88
C PHE A 1095 -37.27 -7.62 44.18
N GLY A 1096 -36.99 -6.39 44.63
CA GLY A 1096 -37.98 -5.42 45.11
C GLY A 1096 -38.90 -4.79 44.05
N GLY A 1097 -39.23 -5.49 42.97
CA GLY A 1097 -40.07 -5.02 41.87
C GLY A 1097 -41.57 -5.07 42.16
N ALA A 1098 -42.39 -4.61 41.20
CA ALA A 1098 -43.86 -4.60 41.28
C ALA A 1098 -44.54 -5.80 40.61
N TYR A 1099 -43.76 -6.81 40.23
CA TYR A 1099 -44.25 -8.07 39.67
C TYR A 1099 -44.85 -9.00 40.72
N ALA A 1100 -45.65 -9.96 40.26
CA ALA A 1100 -46.18 -11.07 41.05
C ALA A 1100 -45.47 -12.39 40.71
N VAL A 1101 -45.45 -13.34 41.65
CA VAL A 1101 -44.97 -14.72 41.45
C VAL A 1101 -46.11 -15.69 41.74
N VAL A 1102 -46.37 -16.63 40.82
CA VAL A 1102 -47.53 -17.54 40.88
C VAL A 1102 -47.06 -18.98 40.73
N PHE A 1103 -47.37 -19.83 41.72
CA PHE A 1103 -47.11 -21.26 41.68
C PHE A 1103 -48.42 -22.03 41.46
N ASN A 1104 -48.50 -22.83 40.39
CA ASN A 1104 -49.65 -23.70 40.10
C ASN A 1104 -49.32 -25.20 40.18
N GLY A 1105 -48.07 -25.56 40.48
CA GLY A 1105 -47.62 -26.95 40.60
C GLY A 1105 -48.21 -27.68 41.79
N ALA A 1106 -48.63 -28.92 41.55
CA ALA A 1106 -49.28 -29.78 42.55
C ALA A 1106 -48.36 -30.18 43.71
N ALA A 1107 -47.04 -30.25 43.48
CA ALA A 1107 -46.05 -30.64 44.47
C ALA A 1107 -44.70 -29.94 44.21
N SER A 1108 -44.53 -28.73 44.76
CA SER A 1108 -43.28 -27.95 44.65
C SER A 1108 -42.48 -28.01 45.95
N THR A 1109 -41.15 -27.95 45.83
CA THR A 1109 -40.19 -27.95 46.94
C THR A 1109 -39.08 -26.94 46.67
N ILE A 1110 -38.80 -26.08 47.64
CA ILE A 1110 -37.61 -25.23 47.68
C ILE A 1110 -36.88 -25.54 48.98
N ASP A 1111 -35.58 -25.86 48.91
CA ASP A 1111 -34.86 -26.46 50.04
C ASP A 1111 -34.27 -25.45 51.04
N THR A 1112 -33.97 -24.23 50.59
CA THR A 1112 -33.48 -23.12 51.42
C THR A 1112 -34.61 -22.33 52.11
N ASP A 1113 -34.26 -21.19 52.71
CA ASP A 1113 -35.18 -20.23 53.31
C ASP A 1113 -35.47 -19.12 52.30
N THR A 1114 -36.69 -19.09 51.73
CA THR A 1114 -37.03 -18.19 50.62
C THR A 1114 -37.59 -16.86 51.13
N ILE A 1115 -37.05 -15.75 50.63
CA ILE A 1115 -37.56 -14.40 50.89
C ILE A 1115 -38.16 -13.81 49.62
N PHE A 1116 -39.50 -13.74 49.56
CA PHE A 1116 -40.19 -13.05 48.47
C PHE A 1116 -40.13 -11.53 48.68
N ASN A 1117 -39.19 -10.87 47.99
CA ASN A 1117 -39.01 -9.41 48.01
C ASN A 1117 -39.95 -8.67 47.06
N ASN A 1118 -40.57 -9.38 46.12
CA ASN A 1118 -41.45 -8.81 45.10
C ASN A 1118 -42.75 -8.25 45.73
N THR A 1119 -43.19 -7.08 45.29
CA THR A 1119 -44.28 -6.35 45.97
C THR A 1119 -45.67 -6.58 45.35
N GLY A 1120 -45.73 -7.02 44.10
CA GLY A 1120 -46.97 -7.21 43.31
C GLY A 1120 -47.80 -8.42 43.72
N GLY A 1121 -47.20 -9.40 44.41
CA GLY A 1121 -47.92 -10.47 45.10
C GLY A 1121 -47.29 -11.86 44.96
N VAL A 1122 -47.71 -12.79 45.81
CA VAL A 1122 -47.33 -14.21 45.71
C VAL A 1122 -48.59 -15.09 45.82
N THR A 1123 -48.73 -16.08 44.95
CA THR A 1123 -49.88 -17.01 44.92
C THR A 1123 -49.41 -18.45 45.03
N PHE A 1124 -49.96 -19.19 45.99
CA PHE A 1124 -49.56 -20.57 46.30
C PHE A 1124 -50.67 -21.59 45.96
N GLY A 1125 -50.60 -22.13 44.75
CA GLY A 1125 -51.48 -23.17 44.24
C GLY A 1125 -52.77 -22.64 43.58
N ASN A 1126 -53.52 -23.57 42.99
CA ASN A 1126 -54.85 -23.33 42.40
C ASN A 1126 -55.96 -24.23 43.00
N GLY A 1127 -55.62 -25.24 43.81
CA GLY A 1127 -56.55 -25.93 44.69
C GLY A 1127 -56.25 -27.41 44.94
N GLY A 1128 -55.59 -27.70 46.05
CA GLY A 1128 -55.24 -29.07 46.48
C GLY A 1128 -53.74 -29.37 46.41
N ASP A 1129 -52.95 -28.36 46.07
CA ASP A 1129 -51.50 -28.40 45.87
C ASP A 1129 -50.73 -28.41 47.20
N SER A 1130 -49.46 -28.82 47.12
CA SER A 1130 -48.51 -28.79 48.23
C SER A 1130 -47.24 -28.06 47.78
N ILE A 1131 -46.93 -26.95 48.45
CA ILE A 1131 -45.70 -26.17 48.22
C ILE A 1131 -44.91 -26.20 49.52
N THR A 1132 -43.68 -26.69 49.46
CA THR A 1132 -42.83 -26.96 50.63
C THR A 1132 -41.61 -26.06 50.58
N PHE A 1133 -41.43 -25.24 51.62
CA PHE A 1133 -40.20 -24.50 51.84
C PHE A 1133 -39.47 -25.16 53.02
N THR A 1134 -38.34 -25.81 52.77
CA THR A 1134 -37.66 -26.65 53.77
C THR A 1134 -36.86 -25.82 54.78
N GLY A 1135 -36.20 -24.74 54.34
CA GLY A 1135 -35.49 -23.80 55.22
C GLY A 1135 -36.40 -22.80 55.91
N GLY A 1136 -37.41 -22.28 55.19
CA GLY A 1136 -38.37 -21.30 55.70
C GLY A 1136 -38.99 -20.45 54.58
N LEU A 1137 -39.92 -19.57 54.97
CA LEU A 1137 -40.63 -18.68 54.05
C LEU A 1137 -40.91 -17.34 54.74
N ASP A 1138 -40.32 -16.28 54.20
CA ASP A 1138 -40.66 -14.88 54.50
C ASP A 1138 -41.14 -14.16 53.23
N THR A 1139 -41.94 -13.10 53.39
CA THR A 1139 -42.44 -12.31 52.25
C THR A 1139 -42.68 -10.85 52.62
N THR A 1140 -42.33 -9.95 51.70
CA THR A 1140 -42.65 -8.52 51.74
C THR A 1140 -43.86 -8.15 50.87
N ALA A 1141 -44.42 -9.13 50.15
CA ALA A 1141 -45.47 -8.94 49.18
C ALA A 1141 -46.75 -8.37 49.79
N THR A 1142 -47.37 -7.39 49.11
CA THR A 1142 -48.50 -6.64 49.68
C THR A 1142 -49.85 -7.34 49.59
N SER A 1143 -49.94 -8.43 48.81
CA SER A 1143 -51.10 -9.31 48.73
C SER A 1143 -50.71 -10.72 48.27
N GLY A 1144 -51.47 -11.73 48.69
CA GLY A 1144 -51.27 -13.13 48.28
C GLY A 1144 -52.35 -14.05 48.84
N THR A 1145 -52.39 -15.29 48.36
CA THR A 1145 -53.31 -16.36 48.80
C THR A 1145 -52.60 -17.70 48.85
#